data_AF-C2G5Q6-F1
#
_entry.id   AF-C2G5Q6-F1
#
_cell.length_a   1.000
_cell.length_b   1.000
_cell.length_c   1.000
_cell.angle_alpha   90.00
_cell.angle_beta   90.00
_cell.angle_gamma   90.00
#
_symmetry.space_group_name_H-M   'P 1'
#
loop_
_entity.id
_entity.type
_entity.pdbx_description
1 polymer ?
#
loop_
_entity_poly.entity_id
_entity_poly.type
_entity_poly.pdbx_seq_one_letter_code
_entity_poly.pdbx_strand_id
1 'polypeptide(L)'
;SIIQTIQRQYKKWTGETHEEIEEGTTLRQRRNYTVAPLFLQFKVNTNDEEIKFSYRMYSSNDYPEDLKFGEHENLYEINGWSKTLPVEFKENLELKDNFNKWIAKFSNRDVRLFISAGTFQLSNDYWIETSVLSKTERMYLMCKNEKQEIIKEWGSTFVNGDFKQEDFEGLPENYSLFWFRNPTQGLSEIPLLTLYTEKRIELIGGLKVNFRTYVNDYLPEVEIVNADGNEKVYLQYKETHEKIFLSKKQSLNNRWLLPEKTLIDTDFYIKVENENFSGNELAYNLVSSDNTAIQVDDSKLPKRDSFGRNITTNLGQYCIGSNIVNPDKSSQRYFCHLSSMFISTKKEVAANISSATLNNHTGNKLCNFLSIKAKLSTEEFFKAFEFYYSKEFPEQQLNSNFNLTRLKRASLNYYDFIGILDYDYETKNVILNPPQFIFIPTTRGRKVLLIGARDSALVETIVNTAPKHNLQVEITRQFVSNERLLLPDVVTVRAFEQTSTDNYGENCLKAFADELRVKFSNDYFPQVALQDFSANIVDYERTLQQTNENDYDWARYIFNPETLIFEKSETPIFDKSFSLIKYKLNEYTHQFKLWKDNKSYQIDMNWGRFIALKHCNKNVILFDSTSKKVAIPIEMPLPRLMSEAIMLLSGLAPDFKVIDGKKYRVYENVIGIFTQNLFRLKLGQTPIDKTL
;
A
#
# COMPACT_ATOMS: atom_id res chain seq x y z
N SER A 1 23.85 -23.63 -8.64
CA SER A 1 25.14 -23.38 -7.93
C SER A 1 24.90 -22.88 -6.50
N ILE A 2 25.76 -23.22 -5.53
CA ILE A 2 25.72 -22.70 -4.14
C ILE A 2 25.75 -21.16 -4.12
N ILE A 3 26.53 -20.54 -5.01
CA ILE A 3 26.66 -19.08 -5.13
C ILE A 3 25.32 -18.43 -5.46
N GLN A 4 24.56 -19.00 -6.39
CA GLN A 4 23.22 -18.50 -6.74
C GLN A 4 22.23 -18.63 -5.58
N THR A 5 22.33 -19.72 -4.79
CA THR A 5 21.52 -19.90 -3.58
C THR A 5 21.87 -18.85 -2.52
N ILE A 6 23.16 -18.59 -2.28
CA ILE A 6 23.63 -17.56 -1.34
C ILE A 6 23.17 -16.18 -1.79
N GLN A 7 23.34 -15.83 -3.07
CA GLN A 7 22.85 -14.56 -3.63
C GLN A 7 21.34 -14.41 -3.45
N ARG A 8 20.56 -15.49 -3.63
CA ARG A 8 19.11 -15.49 -3.39
C ARG A 8 18.76 -15.26 -1.92
N GLN A 9 19.49 -15.87 -0.99
CA GLN A 9 19.27 -15.63 0.45
C GLN A 9 19.72 -14.24 0.86
N TYR A 10 20.82 -13.74 0.30
CA TYR A 10 21.30 -12.38 0.54
C TYR A 10 20.28 -11.33 0.09
N LYS A 11 19.59 -11.54 -1.04
CA LYS A 11 18.46 -10.68 -1.46
C LYS A 11 17.28 -10.67 -0.47
N LYS A 12 17.15 -11.69 0.37
CA LYS A 12 16.13 -11.78 1.44
C LYS A 12 16.63 -11.28 2.79
N TRP A 13 17.90 -10.93 2.90
CA TRP A 13 18.46 -10.39 4.13
C TRP A 13 17.88 -9.01 4.39
N THR A 14 17.36 -8.80 5.59
CA THR A 14 16.72 -7.54 6.01
C THR A 14 17.75 -6.54 6.56
N GLY A 15 18.93 -7.00 6.96
CA GLY A 15 19.92 -6.15 7.61
C GLY A 15 19.53 -5.71 9.02
N GLU A 16 18.39 -6.15 9.56
CA GLU A 16 17.96 -5.84 10.92
C GLU A 16 18.74 -6.66 11.94
N THR A 17 19.14 -6.00 13.03
CA THR A 17 19.83 -6.63 14.16
C THR A 17 19.23 -6.11 15.47
N HIS A 18 19.13 -6.99 16.46
CA HIS A 18 18.57 -6.68 17.78
C HIS A 18 19.52 -7.23 18.86
N GLU A 19 19.60 -6.54 19.99
CA GLU A 19 20.27 -7.00 21.20
C GLU A 19 19.21 -7.30 22.25
N GLU A 20 19.26 -8.50 22.83
CA GLU A 20 18.41 -8.87 23.96
C GLU A 20 19.14 -8.55 25.27
N ILE A 21 18.52 -7.71 26.09
CA ILE A 21 19.02 -7.26 27.39
C ILE A 21 18.12 -7.88 28.45
N GLU A 22 18.67 -8.78 29.26
CA GLU A 22 17.98 -9.32 30.44
C GLU A 22 18.12 -8.36 31.63
N GLU A 23 17.01 -7.79 32.08
CA GLU A 23 16.94 -7.05 33.35
C GLU A 23 15.98 -7.79 34.30
N GLY A 24 16.53 -8.66 35.16
CA GLY A 24 15.75 -9.46 36.11
C GLY A 24 14.88 -10.50 35.42
N THR A 25 13.56 -10.45 35.61
CA THR A 25 12.59 -11.31 34.90
C THR A 25 12.08 -10.71 33.59
N THR A 26 12.59 -9.56 33.18
CA THR A 26 12.17 -8.84 31.97
C THR A 26 13.24 -8.90 30.88
N LEU A 27 12.87 -9.47 29.73
CA LEU A 27 13.65 -9.41 28.49
C LEU A 27 13.31 -8.11 27.76
N ARG A 28 14.32 -7.24 27.55
CA ARG A 28 14.20 -6.04 26.72
C ARG A 28 14.92 -6.25 25.40
N GLN A 29 14.30 -5.84 24.30
CA GLN A 29 14.99 -5.78 23.00
C GLN A 29 15.46 -4.34 22.74
N ARG A 30 16.76 -4.17 22.53
CA ARG A 30 17.36 -2.93 22.04
C ARG A 30 17.64 -3.07 20.55
N ARG A 31 17.16 -2.09 19.77
CA ARG A 31 17.38 -2.09 18.32
C ARG A 31 18.78 -1.63 17.99
N ASN A 32 19.47 -2.42 17.18
CA ASN A 32 20.73 -2.04 16.55
C ASN A 32 20.48 -1.44 15.16
N TYR A 33 21.56 -1.01 14.50
CA TYR A 33 21.44 -0.45 13.16
C TYR A 33 20.93 -1.48 12.15
N THR A 34 19.92 -1.09 11.37
CA THR A 34 19.58 -1.75 10.11
C THR A 34 20.66 -1.40 9.10
N VAL A 35 21.37 -2.41 8.57
CA VAL A 35 22.43 -2.23 7.57
C VAL A 35 21.88 -2.49 6.17
N ALA A 36 21.98 -1.50 5.29
CA ALA A 36 21.53 -1.60 3.91
C ALA A 36 22.70 -1.36 2.94
N PRO A 37 22.80 -2.14 1.85
CA PRO A 37 23.81 -1.92 0.82
C PRO A 37 23.54 -0.67 -0.02
N LEU A 38 24.61 0.07 -0.32
CA LEU A 38 24.65 1.09 -1.37
C LEU A 38 25.11 0.45 -2.68
N PHE A 39 24.44 0.82 -3.77
CA PHE A 39 24.74 0.45 -5.15
C PHE A 39 25.20 1.70 -5.88
N LEU A 40 26.34 1.59 -6.54
CA LEU A 40 26.80 2.66 -7.43
C LEU A 40 25.92 2.67 -8.68
N GLN A 41 25.57 3.87 -9.14
CA GLN A 41 24.96 4.07 -10.44
C GLN A 41 25.61 5.26 -11.14
N PHE A 42 25.43 5.37 -12.45
CA PHE A 42 25.86 6.53 -13.21
C PHE A 42 24.94 6.84 -14.39
N LYS A 43 25.01 8.07 -14.88
CA LYS A 43 24.47 8.49 -16.17
C LYS A 43 25.62 8.81 -17.10
N VAL A 44 25.45 8.48 -18.38
CA VAL A 44 26.37 8.87 -19.45
C VAL A 44 25.66 9.88 -20.33
N ASN A 45 26.25 11.05 -20.52
CA ASN A 45 25.83 11.99 -21.55
C ASN A 45 26.70 11.78 -22.78
N THR A 46 26.18 11.07 -23.78
CA THR A 46 26.95 10.71 -24.97
C THR A 46 27.28 11.90 -25.86
N ASN A 47 26.59 13.04 -25.73
CA ASN A 47 26.89 14.23 -26.52
C ASN A 47 28.09 15.00 -25.95
N ASP A 48 28.20 15.01 -24.62
CA ASP A 48 29.22 15.77 -23.90
C ASP A 48 30.36 14.87 -23.39
N GLU A 49 30.35 13.57 -23.73
CA GLU A 49 31.29 12.53 -23.26
C GLU A 49 31.51 12.53 -21.74
N GLU A 50 30.48 12.92 -20.97
CA GLU A 50 30.54 13.10 -19.53
C GLU A 50 29.85 11.93 -18.80
N ILE A 51 30.47 11.45 -17.71
CA ILE A 51 29.89 10.46 -16.81
C ILE A 51 29.68 11.05 -15.42
N LYS A 52 28.48 10.85 -14.85
CA LYS A 52 28.12 11.33 -13.51
C LYS A 52 27.70 10.20 -12.60
N PHE A 53 28.46 10.00 -11.52
CA PHE A 53 28.21 8.96 -10.52
C PHE A 53 27.26 9.43 -9.41
N SER A 54 26.48 8.49 -8.90
CA SER A 54 25.62 8.66 -7.73
C SER A 54 25.33 7.30 -7.10
N TYR A 55 24.57 7.28 -6.01
CA TYR A 55 24.27 6.05 -5.30
C TYR A 55 22.76 5.81 -5.19
N ARG A 56 22.37 4.55 -5.02
CA ARG A 56 21.06 4.15 -4.53
C ARG A 56 21.24 3.13 -3.42
N MET A 57 20.34 3.16 -2.45
CA MET A 57 20.24 2.12 -1.43
C MET A 57 19.21 1.08 -1.87
N TYR A 58 19.42 -0.17 -1.48
CA TYR A 58 18.40 -1.22 -1.58
C TYR A 58 18.14 -1.81 -0.19
N SER A 59 16.88 -2.02 0.14
CA SER A 59 16.49 -2.78 1.33
C SER A 59 15.22 -3.58 1.04
N SER A 60 15.14 -4.78 1.61
CA SER A 60 13.91 -5.57 1.64
C SER A 60 12.94 -5.08 2.73
N ASN A 61 13.40 -4.24 3.66
CA ASN A 61 12.54 -3.58 4.65
C ASN A 61 11.88 -2.33 4.06
N ASP A 62 10.73 -1.99 4.62
CA ASP A 62 10.16 -0.66 4.42
C ASP A 62 11.09 0.40 5.02
N TYR A 63 11.22 1.50 4.29
CA TYR A 63 12.06 2.62 4.69
C TYR A 63 11.28 3.48 5.69
N PRO A 64 11.92 3.95 6.77
CA PRO A 64 11.37 4.99 7.61
C PRO A 64 10.84 6.19 6.82
N GLU A 65 9.61 6.60 7.13
CA GLU A 65 8.98 7.76 6.47
C GLU A 65 9.84 9.04 6.60
N ASP A 66 10.57 9.14 7.70
CA ASP A 66 11.47 10.22 8.07
C ASP A 66 12.96 9.84 7.95
N LEU A 67 13.28 8.76 7.20
CA LEU A 67 14.67 8.36 6.95
C LEU A 67 15.42 9.48 6.25
N LYS A 68 16.55 9.90 6.83
CA LYS A 68 17.38 10.97 6.27
C LYS A 68 18.85 10.57 6.24
N PHE A 69 19.51 10.83 5.11
CA PHE A 69 20.98 10.79 4.99
C PHE A 69 21.49 12.18 4.59
N GLY A 70 22.06 12.92 5.53
CA GLY A 70 22.49 14.31 5.29
C GLY A 70 21.28 15.20 5.03
N GLU A 71 21.20 15.80 3.83
CA GLU A 71 20.03 16.57 3.37
C GLU A 71 19.04 15.76 2.53
N HIS A 72 19.31 14.48 2.28
CA HIS A 72 18.46 13.62 1.48
C HIS A 72 17.42 12.93 2.35
N GLU A 73 16.15 13.27 2.14
CA GLU A 73 14.98 12.71 2.81
C GLU A 73 14.04 12.01 1.81
N ASN A 74 13.00 11.35 2.32
CA ASN A 74 12.00 10.65 1.50
C ASN A 74 12.65 9.67 0.52
N LEU A 75 13.50 8.81 1.08
CA LEU A 75 14.43 8.03 0.29
C LEU A 75 13.79 6.90 -0.49
N TYR A 76 12.59 6.41 -0.17
CA TYR A 76 12.01 5.27 -0.88
C TYR A 76 11.45 5.68 -2.26
N GLU A 77 11.78 4.91 -3.31
CA GLU A 77 11.25 5.10 -4.67
C GLU A 77 10.28 3.99 -5.04
N ILE A 78 10.77 2.76 -5.24
CA ILE A 78 9.94 1.60 -5.62
C ILE A 78 10.70 0.27 -5.41
N ASN A 79 10.00 -0.85 -5.18
CA ASN A 79 10.57 -2.21 -5.18
C ASN A 79 11.80 -2.38 -4.25
N GLY A 80 11.84 -1.65 -3.14
CA GLY A 80 12.95 -1.67 -2.17
C GLY A 80 14.13 -0.76 -2.53
N TRP A 81 14.11 -0.11 -3.70
CA TRP A 81 15.11 0.86 -4.12
C TRP A 81 14.83 2.25 -3.56
N SER A 82 15.91 2.94 -3.20
CA SER A 82 15.85 4.35 -2.85
C SER A 82 15.85 5.24 -4.08
N LYS A 83 15.41 6.49 -3.91
CA LYS A 83 15.74 7.63 -4.77
C LYS A 83 17.24 7.77 -4.93
N THR A 84 17.63 8.42 -6.02
CA THR A 84 19.03 8.74 -6.30
C THR A 84 19.60 9.61 -5.19
N LEU A 85 20.69 9.16 -4.59
CA LEU A 85 21.51 9.89 -3.64
C LEU A 85 22.64 10.57 -4.43
N PRO A 86 22.59 11.90 -4.67
CA PRO A 86 23.56 12.62 -5.48
C PRO A 86 24.86 12.86 -4.68
N VAL A 87 25.53 11.77 -4.33
CA VAL A 87 26.83 11.76 -3.65
C VAL A 87 27.87 11.33 -4.67
N GLU A 88 28.96 12.11 -4.78
CA GLU A 88 30.10 11.80 -5.65
C GLU A 88 30.74 10.46 -5.27
N PHE A 89 31.41 9.84 -6.24
CA PHE A 89 32.06 8.54 -6.03
C PHE A 89 33.08 8.59 -4.89
N LYS A 90 32.93 7.67 -3.95
CA LYS A 90 33.88 7.40 -2.87
C LYS A 90 34.04 5.89 -2.72
N GLU A 91 35.29 5.43 -2.64
CA GLU A 91 35.62 4.00 -2.53
C GLU A 91 35.07 3.39 -1.23
N ASN A 92 35.01 4.19 -0.17
CA ASN A 92 34.36 3.87 1.10
C ASN A 92 33.32 4.94 1.42
N LEU A 93 32.04 4.58 1.33
CA LEU A 93 30.93 5.46 1.68
C LEU A 93 30.05 4.79 2.73
N GLU A 94 29.80 5.51 3.81
CA GLU A 94 28.88 5.11 4.87
C GLU A 94 27.97 6.30 5.20
N LEU A 95 26.66 6.11 5.05
CA LEU A 95 25.63 7.10 5.39
C LEU A 95 24.86 6.61 6.61
N LYS A 96 24.55 7.49 7.55
CA LYS A 96 23.89 7.14 8.82
C LYS A 96 22.67 7.99 9.10
N ASP A 97 21.62 7.34 9.60
CA ASP A 97 20.53 7.96 10.33
C ASP A 97 20.56 7.39 11.76
N ASN A 98 21.08 8.18 12.70
CA ASN A 98 21.24 7.76 14.09
C ASN A 98 19.89 7.65 14.82
N PHE A 99 18.89 8.42 14.38
CA PHE A 99 17.56 8.45 14.97
C PHE A 99 16.79 7.19 14.57
N ASN A 100 16.72 6.91 13.27
CA ASN A 100 16.03 5.72 12.77
C ASN A 100 16.84 4.42 12.91
N LYS A 101 18.13 4.53 13.31
CA LYS A 101 19.10 3.43 13.37
C LYS A 101 19.28 2.74 12.02
N TRP A 102 19.59 3.51 10.98
CA TRP A 102 19.92 2.98 9.65
C TRP A 102 21.35 3.34 9.25
N ILE A 103 22.06 2.40 8.63
CA ILE A 103 23.36 2.64 8.00
C ILE A 103 23.32 2.10 6.57
N ALA A 104 23.60 2.97 5.60
CA ALA A 104 23.81 2.57 4.22
C ALA A 104 25.33 2.43 3.97
N LYS A 105 25.80 1.26 3.55
CA LYS A 105 27.23 0.98 3.35
C LYS A 105 27.54 0.61 1.91
N PHE A 106 28.57 1.24 1.37
CA PHE A 106 29.15 0.87 0.08
C PHE A 106 30.29 -0.13 0.28
N SER A 107 30.22 -1.28 -0.37
CA SER A 107 31.27 -2.30 -0.28
C SER A 107 32.44 -1.96 -1.19
N ASN A 108 33.67 -2.09 -0.70
CA ASN A 108 34.87 -2.03 -1.53
C ASN A 108 34.95 -3.26 -2.46
N ARG A 109 35.14 -3.03 -3.77
CA ARG A 109 35.22 -4.05 -4.82
C ARG A 109 36.15 -3.57 -5.92
N ASP A 110 36.98 -4.48 -6.43
CA ASP A 110 37.94 -4.17 -7.50
C ASP A 110 37.28 -4.21 -8.89
N VAL A 111 36.17 -4.94 -9.04
CA VAL A 111 35.40 -5.05 -10.28
C VAL A 111 33.91 -4.91 -9.97
N ARG A 112 33.21 -4.12 -10.79
CA ARG A 112 31.76 -3.87 -10.72
C ARG A 112 31.13 -4.03 -12.09
N LEU A 113 29.94 -4.62 -12.11
CA LEU A 113 29.11 -4.76 -13.30
C LEU A 113 27.91 -3.84 -13.20
N PHE A 114 27.48 -3.27 -14.33
CA PHE A 114 26.33 -2.39 -14.41
C PHE A 114 25.40 -2.82 -15.54
N ILE A 115 24.10 -2.68 -15.29
CA ILE A 115 23.02 -2.92 -16.24
C ILE A 115 22.09 -1.71 -16.24
N SER A 116 21.24 -1.57 -17.26
CA SER A 116 20.19 -0.56 -17.26
C SER A 116 19.35 -0.65 -15.99
N ALA A 117 19.18 0.47 -15.30
CA ALA A 117 18.33 0.58 -14.12
C ALA A 117 16.85 0.29 -14.45
N GLY A 118 16.45 0.40 -15.72
CA GLY A 118 15.14 -0.04 -16.21
C GLY A 118 14.82 -1.51 -15.94
N THR A 119 15.83 -2.38 -15.82
CA THR A 119 15.64 -3.78 -15.41
C THR A 119 14.97 -3.89 -14.04
N PHE A 120 15.15 -2.89 -13.17
CA PHE A 120 14.55 -2.80 -11.83
C PHE A 120 13.33 -1.86 -11.76
N GLN A 121 12.76 -1.47 -12.91
CA GLN A 121 11.67 -0.49 -13.02
C GLN A 121 12.07 0.92 -12.56
N LEU A 122 13.36 1.24 -12.60
CA LEU A 122 13.88 2.60 -12.40
C LEU A 122 14.07 3.28 -13.77
N SER A 123 14.48 4.56 -13.79
CA SER A 123 14.75 5.28 -15.04
C SER A 123 15.82 4.57 -15.90
N ASN A 124 15.56 4.44 -17.21
CA ASN A 124 16.50 3.89 -18.19
C ASN A 124 17.74 4.77 -18.43
N ASP A 125 17.74 6.01 -17.92
CA ASP A 125 18.87 6.92 -18.08
C ASP A 125 20.08 6.52 -17.19
N TYR A 126 19.85 5.65 -16.20
CA TYR A 126 20.87 5.23 -15.25
C TYR A 126 21.36 3.81 -15.56
N TRP A 127 22.65 3.59 -15.34
CA TRP A 127 23.29 2.29 -15.25
C TRP A 127 23.57 2.01 -13.78
N ILE A 128 23.07 0.89 -13.25
CA ILE A 128 23.16 0.55 -11.82
C ILE A 128 23.89 -0.77 -11.60
N GLU A 129 24.62 -0.84 -10.49
CA GLU A 129 25.42 -2.01 -10.13
C GLU A 129 24.56 -3.29 -10.04
N THR A 130 25.06 -4.38 -10.61
CA THR A 130 24.45 -5.70 -10.60
C THR A 130 25.46 -6.78 -10.23
N SER A 131 24.98 -7.91 -9.72
CA SER A 131 25.79 -9.08 -9.38
C SER A 131 25.71 -10.20 -10.44
N VAL A 132 25.13 -9.92 -11.60
CA VAL A 132 24.83 -10.92 -12.64
C VAL A 132 25.40 -10.46 -13.97
N LEU A 133 26.26 -11.29 -14.56
CA LEU A 133 26.74 -11.15 -15.93
C LEU A 133 25.65 -11.64 -16.90
N SER A 134 25.17 -10.76 -17.78
CA SER A 134 24.12 -11.08 -18.76
C SER A 134 24.71 -11.43 -20.13
N LYS A 135 24.11 -12.42 -20.79
CA LYS A 135 24.42 -12.79 -22.18
C LYS A 135 23.75 -11.89 -23.22
N THR A 136 22.60 -11.30 -22.90
CA THR A 136 21.74 -10.64 -23.90
C THR A 136 21.68 -9.12 -23.73
N GLU A 137 22.04 -8.62 -22.55
CA GLU A 137 21.93 -7.23 -22.19
C GLU A 137 23.22 -6.48 -22.47
N ARG A 138 23.10 -5.19 -22.79
CA ARG A 138 24.25 -4.27 -22.81
C ARG A 138 24.66 -4.02 -21.36
N MET A 139 25.95 -3.95 -21.12
CA MET A 139 26.50 -3.79 -19.78
C MET A 139 27.72 -2.89 -19.78
N TYR A 140 28.00 -2.33 -18.60
CA TYR A 140 29.29 -1.72 -18.32
C TYR A 140 30.02 -2.51 -17.24
N LEU A 141 31.35 -2.50 -17.31
CA LEU A 141 32.25 -3.04 -16.29
C LEU A 141 33.22 -1.94 -15.88
N MET A 142 33.23 -1.62 -14.59
CA MET A 142 34.22 -0.72 -14.01
C MET A 142 35.19 -1.54 -13.17
N CYS A 143 36.49 -1.37 -13.40
CA CYS A 143 37.51 -2.05 -12.61
C CYS A 143 38.64 -1.11 -12.21
N LYS A 144 39.35 -1.44 -11.14
CA LYS A 144 40.61 -0.78 -10.80
C LYS A 144 41.64 -1.02 -11.90
N ASN A 145 42.51 -0.05 -12.13
CA ASN A 145 43.53 -0.13 -13.19
C ASN A 145 44.46 -1.36 -13.05
N GLU A 146 44.66 -1.87 -11.83
CA GLU A 146 45.40 -3.12 -11.58
C GLU A 146 44.76 -4.37 -12.22
N LYS A 147 43.45 -4.34 -12.51
CA LYS A 147 42.71 -5.40 -13.21
C LYS A 147 42.47 -5.07 -14.68
N GLN A 148 42.99 -3.95 -15.19
CA GLN A 148 42.69 -3.51 -16.55
C GLN A 148 43.17 -4.51 -17.61
N GLU A 149 44.39 -5.02 -17.48
CA GLU A 149 44.99 -5.92 -18.48
C GLU A 149 44.29 -7.27 -18.56
N ILE A 150 43.93 -7.88 -17.42
CA ILE A 150 43.16 -9.13 -17.42
C ILE A 150 41.75 -8.94 -18.01
N ILE A 151 41.15 -7.75 -17.83
CA ILE A 151 39.85 -7.43 -18.45
C ILE A 151 39.98 -7.21 -19.96
N LYS A 152 41.07 -6.59 -20.44
CA LYS A 152 41.35 -6.47 -21.88
C LYS A 152 41.61 -7.83 -22.52
N GLU A 153 42.35 -8.71 -21.84
CA GLU A 153 42.56 -10.09 -22.29
C GLU A 153 41.23 -10.85 -22.40
N TRP A 154 40.36 -10.74 -21.39
CA TRP A 154 39.01 -11.27 -21.47
C TRP A 154 38.20 -10.63 -22.62
N GLY A 155 38.32 -9.33 -22.83
CA GLY A 155 37.69 -8.60 -23.94
C GLY A 155 38.08 -9.11 -25.33
N SER A 156 39.27 -9.70 -25.50
CA SER A 156 39.73 -10.31 -26.76
C SER A 156 38.89 -11.52 -27.21
N THR A 157 38.07 -12.05 -26.32
CA THR A 157 37.23 -13.23 -26.56
C THR A 157 35.86 -12.85 -27.14
N PHE A 158 35.58 -11.55 -27.22
CA PHE A 158 34.33 -11.01 -27.75
C PHE A 158 34.42 -10.84 -29.27
N VAL A 159 33.25 -10.82 -29.92
CA VAL A 159 33.16 -10.46 -31.33
C VAL A 159 33.57 -8.99 -31.51
N ASN A 160 34.22 -8.67 -32.63
CA ASN A 160 34.62 -7.30 -32.94
C ASN A 160 33.45 -6.31 -32.80
N GLY A 161 33.65 -5.28 -31.98
CA GLY A 161 32.66 -4.24 -31.71
C GLY A 161 31.70 -4.54 -30.54
N ASP A 162 31.77 -5.73 -29.92
CA ASP A 162 30.95 -6.09 -28.75
C ASP A 162 31.67 -5.85 -27.40
N PHE A 163 32.89 -5.33 -27.44
CA PHE A 163 33.68 -4.91 -26.27
C PHE A 163 34.50 -3.67 -26.61
N LYS A 164 34.46 -2.64 -25.76
CA LYS A 164 35.28 -1.43 -25.89
C LYS A 164 35.61 -0.82 -24.54
N GLN A 165 36.80 -0.24 -24.42
CA GLN A 165 37.13 0.64 -23.30
C GLN A 165 36.53 2.03 -23.58
N GLU A 166 35.94 2.65 -22.56
CA GLU A 166 35.32 3.96 -22.63
C GLU A 166 36.13 4.93 -21.78
N ASP A 167 36.29 6.15 -22.27
CA ASP A 167 37.08 7.21 -21.62
C ASP A 167 36.22 8.48 -21.52
N PHE A 168 35.34 8.49 -20.52
CA PHE A 168 34.43 9.61 -20.27
C PHE A 168 35.04 10.58 -19.25
N GLU A 169 34.78 11.88 -19.44
CA GLU A 169 35.12 12.88 -18.45
C GLU A 169 34.28 12.67 -17.17
N GLY A 170 34.94 12.59 -16.02
CA GLY A 170 34.30 12.31 -14.72
C GLY A 170 34.47 10.87 -14.22
N LEU A 171 35.23 10.02 -14.93
CA LEU A 171 35.65 8.71 -14.41
C LEU A 171 36.52 8.87 -13.14
N PRO A 172 36.31 8.05 -12.09
CA PRO A 172 37.13 8.11 -10.90
C PRO A 172 38.60 7.78 -11.19
N GLU A 173 39.52 8.49 -10.54
CA GLU A 173 40.95 8.20 -10.63
C GLU A 173 41.24 6.74 -10.25
N ASN A 174 42.18 6.10 -10.96
CA ASN A 174 42.54 4.68 -10.82
C ASN A 174 41.49 3.65 -11.26
N TYR A 175 40.43 4.07 -11.97
CA TYR A 175 39.45 3.17 -12.56
C TYR A 175 39.44 3.23 -14.09
N SER A 176 39.13 2.09 -14.69
CA SER A 176 38.86 1.94 -16.12
C SER A 176 37.41 1.48 -16.31
N LEU A 177 36.74 1.98 -17.35
CA LEU A 177 35.39 1.61 -17.72
C LEU A 177 35.37 0.88 -19.07
N PHE A 178 34.61 -0.20 -19.15
CA PHE A 178 34.42 -0.98 -20.36
C PHE A 178 32.94 -1.12 -20.65
N TRP A 179 32.56 -0.91 -21.91
CA TRP A 179 31.25 -1.25 -22.43
C TRP A 179 31.33 -2.60 -23.13
N PHE A 180 30.31 -3.45 -22.94
CA PHE A 180 30.24 -4.73 -23.65
C PHE A 180 28.82 -5.25 -23.81
N ARG A 181 28.67 -6.24 -24.69
CA ARG A 181 27.46 -7.06 -24.86
C ARG A 181 27.83 -8.46 -25.34
N ASN A 182 26.90 -9.41 -25.24
CA ASN A 182 27.05 -10.77 -25.78
C ASN A 182 28.33 -11.53 -25.35
N PRO A 183 28.67 -11.60 -24.05
CA PRO A 183 29.81 -12.40 -23.60
C PRO A 183 29.67 -13.87 -24.00
N THR A 184 30.71 -14.42 -24.63
CA THR A 184 30.79 -15.83 -25.07
C THR A 184 31.30 -16.76 -23.96
N GLN A 185 32.13 -16.23 -23.06
CA GLN A 185 32.70 -16.94 -21.91
C GLN A 185 32.85 -16.01 -20.71
N GLY A 186 32.83 -16.59 -19.50
CA GLY A 186 33.13 -15.86 -18.26
C GLY A 186 34.62 -15.75 -17.99
N LEU A 187 34.98 -15.03 -16.90
CA LEU A 187 36.35 -14.93 -16.41
C LEU A 187 36.46 -15.57 -15.02
N SER A 188 37.14 -16.72 -14.93
CA SER A 188 37.19 -17.54 -13.70
C SER A 188 37.86 -16.87 -12.51
N GLU A 189 38.82 -15.99 -12.77
CA GLU A 189 39.63 -15.26 -11.80
C GLU A 189 38.81 -14.23 -11.03
N ILE A 190 37.69 -13.79 -11.62
CA ILE A 190 36.79 -12.80 -11.04
C ILE A 190 35.40 -13.43 -10.92
N PRO A 191 35.01 -13.94 -9.73
CA PRO A 191 33.74 -14.66 -9.55
C PRO A 191 32.50 -13.92 -10.04
N LEU A 192 32.50 -12.58 -9.99
CA LEU A 192 31.43 -11.71 -10.51
C LEU A 192 31.20 -11.88 -12.03
N LEU A 193 32.23 -12.27 -12.78
CA LEU A 193 32.22 -12.49 -14.22
C LEU A 193 31.99 -13.95 -14.60
N THR A 194 31.43 -14.75 -13.70
CA THR A 194 31.00 -16.12 -14.02
C THR A 194 29.82 -16.07 -14.98
N LEU A 195 29.99 -16.63 -16.17
CA LEU A 195 28.90 -16.76 -17.16
C LEU A 195 28.10 -18.02 -16.89
N TYR A 196 26.89 -17.87 -16.37
CA TYR A 196 25.98 -19.00 -16.16
C TYR A 196 25.30 -19.38 -17.48
N THR A 197 25.33 -20.67 -17.82
CA THR A 197 24.76 -21.21 -19.07
C THR A 197 23.44 -21.94 -18.86
N GLU A 198 23.15 -22.37 -17.62
CA GLU A 198 21.90 -23.05 -17.29
C GLU A 198 20.73 -22.07 -17.41
N LYS A 199 19.85 -22.32 -18.39
CA LYS A 199 18.64 -21.53 -18.61
C LYS A 199 17.58 -21.84 -17.57
N ARG A 200 16.74 -20.85 -17.27
CA ARG A 200 15.53 -21.02 -16.46
C ARG A 200 14.44 -20.06 -16.90
N ILE A 201 13.20 -20.49 -16.75
CA ILE A 201 12.02 -19.66 -17.02
C ILE A 201 11.61 -18.93 -15.74
N GLU A 202 11.47 -17.61 -15.84
CA GLU A 202 10.83 -16.78 -14.82
C GLU A 202 9.67 -16.00 -15.45
N LEU A 203 8.59 -15.84 -14.69
CA LEU A 203 7.54 -14.88 -15.02
C LEU A 203 7.78 -13.62 -14.19
N ILE A 204 7.90 -12.52 -14.90
CA ILE A 204 8.26 -11.21 -14.35
C ILE A 204 7.18 -10.18 -14.71
N GLY A 205 7.00 -9.20 -13.84
CA GLY A 205 5.79 -8.40 -13.91
C GLY A 205 4.53 -9.23 -13.62
N GLY A 206 3.38 -8.69 -13.99
CA GLY A 206 2.08 -9.20 -13.54
C GLY A 206 1.91 -9.13 -12.01
N LEU A 207 0.67 -9.30 -11.54
CA LEU A 207 0.39 -9.35 -10.12
C LEU A 207 -0.02 -10.77 -9.72
N LYS A 208 0.77 -11.37 -8.82
CA LYS A 208 0.53 -12.73 -8.32
C LYS A 208 -0.63 -12.74 -7.34
N VAL A 209 -1.56 -13.66 -7.54
CA VAL A 209 -2.64 -13.96 -6.60
C VAL A 209 -2.17 -15.04 -5.62
N ASN A 210 -1.66 -16.16 -6.16
CA ASN A 210 -1.20 -17.33 -5.42
C ASN A 210 0.10 -17.88 -6.06
N PHE A 211 0.57 -19.04 -5.60
CA PHE A 211 1.75 -19.68 -6.17
C PHE A 211 1.58 -19.95 -7.67
N ARG A 212 2.35 -19.25 -8.51
CA ARG A 212 2.34 -19.33 -9.98
C ARG A 212 1.00 -18.97 -10.65
N THR A 213 0.11 -18.31 -9.93
CA THR A 213 -1.18 -17.82 -10.43
C THR A 213 -1.18 -16.30 -10.46
N TYR A 214 -1.55 -15.71 -11.58
CA TYR A 214 -1.52 -14.26 -11.80
C TYR A 214 -2.90 -13.73 -12.18
N VAL A 215 -3.19 -12.48 -11.84
CA VAL A 215 -4.39 -11.79 -12.33
C VAL A 215 -4.26 -11.50 -13.82
N ASN A 216 -5.36 -11.60 -14.56
CA ASN A 216 -5.41 -11.31 -15.99
C ASN A 216 -5.44 -9.81 -16.35
N ASP A 217 -5.57 -8.90 -15.38
CA ASP A 217 -5.53 -7.44 -15.60
C ASP A 217 -4.27 -6.98 -16.35
N TYR A 218 -3.14 -7.59 -16.01
CA TYR A 218 -1.82 -7.28 -16.55
C TYR A 218 -1.02 -8.58 -16.63
N LEU A 219 -0.88 -9.11 -17.85
CA LEU A 219 -0.18 -10.36 -18.08
C LEU A 219 1.32 -10.24 -17.72
N PRO A 220 1.90 -11.26 -17.04
CA PRO A 220 3.33 -11.31 -16.82
C PRO A 220 4.09 -11.50 -18.14
N GLU A 221 5.32 -11.01 -18.18
CA GLU A 221 6.27 -11.31 -19.25
C GLU A 221 7.02 -12.60 -18.91
N VAL A 222 7.34 -13.38 -19.93
CA VAL A 222 8.17 -14.58 -19.81
C VAL A 222 9.63 -14.17 -20.01
N GLU A 223 10.44 -14.32 -18.97
CA GLU A 223 11.89 -14.12 -19.02
C GLU A 223 12.61 -15.47 -19.06
N ILE A 224 13.50 -15.64 -20.04
CA ILE A 224 14.44 -16.76 -20.05
C ILE A 224 15.76 -16.24 -19.48
N VAL A 225 16.05 -16.58 -18.24
CA VAL A 225 17.32 -16.19 -17.60
C VAL A 225 18.44 -17.00 -18.24
N ASN A 226 19.58 -16.35 -18.50
CA ASN A 226 20.71 -16.88 -19.26
C ASN A 226 20.36 -17.29 -20.70
N ALA A 227 19.37 -16.61 -21.30
CA ALA A 227 19.03 -16.76 -22.71
C ALA A 227 20.23 -16.50 -23.62
N ASP A 228 20.21 -17.15 -24.78
CA ASP A 228 21.07 -16.87 -25.92
C ASP A 228 20.41 -15.84 -26.88
N GLY A 229 19.12 -15.57 -26.69
CA GLY A 229 18.37 -14.51 -27.37
C GLY A 229 17.71 -14.94 -28.69
N ASN A 230 17.84 -16.20 -29.09
CA ASN A 230 17.23 -16.77 -30.30
C ASN A 230 16.20 -17.87 -29.98
N GLU A 231 15.81 -18.00 -28.70
CA GLU A 231 14.88 -19.02 -28.25
C GLU A 231 13.51 -18.89 -28.92
N LYS A 232 12.95 -20.05 -29.30
CA LYS A 232 11.56 -20.18 -29.73
C LYS A 232 10.71 -20.60 -28.53
N VAL A 233 10.16 -19.62 -27.84
CA VAL A 233 9.35 -19.82 -26.64
C VAL A 233 7.88 -19.99 -27.02
N TYR A 234 7.21 -20.98 -26.42
CA TYR A 234 5.79 -21.22 -26.62
C TYR A 234 5.07 -21.54 -25.32
N LEU A 235 3.78 -21.23 -25.31
CA LEU A 235 2.80 -21.65 -24.32
C LEU A 235 2.13 -22.94 -24.79
N GLN A 236 1.88 -23.85 -23.85
CA GLN A 236 1.11 -25.08 -24.08
C GLN A 236 0.14 -25.29 -22.91
N TYR A 237 -1.16 -25.38 -23.18
CA TYR A 237 -2.12 -25.70 -22.13
C TYR A 237 -1.99 -27.16 -21.69
N LYS A 238 -2.26 -27.41 -20.41
CA LYS A 238 -2.32 -28.74 -19.84
C LYS A 238 -3.30 -29.60 -20.64
N GLU A 239 -2.93 -30.86 -20.89
CA GLU A 239 -3.71 -31.83 -21.69
C GLU A 239 -3.85 -31.50 -23.20
N THR A 240 -3.27 -30.39 -23.68
CA THR A 240 -3.22 -30.06 -25.11
C THR A 240 -1.83 -30.29 -25.70
N HIS A 241 -1.78 -30.64 -26.99
CA HIS A 241 -0.53 -30.74 -27.75
C HIS A 241 -0.27 -29.49 -28.60
N GLU A 242 -1.17 -28.51 -28.56
CA GLU A 242 -1.06 -27.27 -29.33
C GLU A 242 0.05 -26.38 -28.76
N LYS A 243 0.89 -25.86 -29.65
CA LYS A 243 1.95 -24.91 -29.33
C LYS A 243 1.53 -23.52 -29.75
N ILE A 244 1.45 -22.60 -28.80
CA ILE A 244 1.18 -21.18 -29.06
C ILE A 244 2.49 -20.41 -28.89
N PHE A 245 3.13 -20.05 -30.00
CA PHE A 245 4.42 -19.35 -29.97
C PHE A 245 4.26 -17.91 -29.46
N LEU A 246 5.17 -17.51 -28.58
CA LEU A 246 5.17 -16.20 -27.94
C LEU A 246 5.90 -15.16 -28.77
N SER A 247 5.44 -13.92 -28.70
CA SER A 247 6.10 -12.80 -29.36
C SER A 247 7.26 -12.28 -28.51
N LYS A 248 8.45 -12.14 -29.11
CA LYS A 248 9.63 -11.59 -28.42
C LYS A 248 9.45 -10.08 -28.20
N LYS A 249 9.81 -9.59 -27.02
CA LYS A 249 9.78 -8.17 -26.70
C LYS A 249 10.92 -7.46 -27.41
N GLN A 250 10.60 -6.44 -28.21
CA GLN A 250 11.58 -5.75 -29.08
C GLN A 250 12.72 -5.07 -28.28
N SER A 251 12.43 -4.59 -27.07
CA SER A 251 13.39 -3.84 -26.26
C SER A 251 14.34 -4.71 -25.43
N LEU A 252 14.02 -5.99 -25.21
CA LEU A 252 14.74 -6.87 -24.28
C LEU A 252 14.87 -8.28 -24.88
N ASN A 253 16.12 -8.70 -25.09
CA ASN A 253 16.41 -9.88 -25.90
C ASN A 253 16.16 -11.22 -25.19
N ASN A 254 15.80 -11.19 -23.91
CA ASN A 254 15.52 -12.37 -23.09
C ASN A 254 14.05 -12.41 -22.62
N ARG A 255 13.14 -11.64 -23.23
CA ARG A 255 11.74 -11.55 -22.80
C ARG A 255 10.73 -11.80 -23.93
N TRP A 256 9.64 -12.47 -23.57
CA TRP A 256 8.52 -12.80 -24.44
C TRP A 256 7.19 -12.41 -23.80
N LEU A 257 6.20 -12.09 -24.63
CA LEU A 257 4.87 -11.66 -24.21
C LEU A 257 3.88 -12.82 -24.31
N LEU A 258 3.07 -12.99 -23.26
CA LEU A 258 1.91 -13.87 -23.33
C LEU A 258 0.84 -13.28 -24.28
N PRO A 259 0.09 -14.12 -25.02
CA PRO A 259 -1.02 -13.63 -25.84
C PRO A 259 -2.10 -12.96 -25.00
N GLU A 260 -2.69 -11.86 -25.49
CA GLU A 260 -3.75 -11.14 -24.78
C GLU A 260 -4.97 -12.03 -24.45
N LYS A 261 -5.25 -13.02 -25.30
CA LYS A 261 -6.37 -13.98 -25.15
C LYS A 261 -5.94 -15.29 -24.50
N THR A 262 -4.94 -15.27 -23.62
CA THR A 262 -4.56 -16.47 -22.85
C THR A 262 -5.73 -16.91 -21.96
N LEU A 263 -6.05 -18.21 -21.96
CA LEU A 263 -7.16 -18.75 -21.20
C LEU A 263 -6.93 -18.56 -19.69
N ILE A 264 -8.01 -18.21 -18.99
CA ILE A 264 -8.06 -18.15 -17.53
C ILE A 264 -8.49 -19.49 -16.95
N ASP A 265 -8.21 -19.70 -15.66
CA ASP A 265 -8.54 -20.89 -14.86
C ASP A 265 -8.06 -22.22 -15.48
N THR A 266 -7.08 -22.13 -16.38
CA THR A 266 -6.51 -23.25 -17.12
C THR A 266 -5.00 -23.26 -16.96
N ASP A 267 -4.47 -24.38 -16.48
CA ASP A 267 -3.01 -24.54 -16.34
C ASP A 267 -2.33 -24.51 -17.70
N PHE A 268 -1.22 -23.79 -17.80
CA PHE A 268 -0.34 -23.79 -18.97
C PHE A 268 1.14 -23.90 -18.58
N TYR A 269 1.91 -24.46 -19.51
CA TYR A 269 3.36 -24.56 -19.42
C TYR A 269 4.01 -23.57 -20.37
N ILE A 270 5.14 -23.02 -19.95
CA ILE A 270 6.03 -22.25 -20.82
C ILE A 270 7.20 -23.16 -21.17
N LYS A 271 7.51 -23.27 -22.46
CA LYS A 271 8.54 -24.18 -22.96
C LYS A 271 9.38 -23.48 -24.02
N VAL A 272 10.62 -23.93 -24.14
CA VAL A 272 11.53 -23.55 -25.23
C VAL A 272 11.62 -24.72 -26.20
N GLU A 273 11.46 -24.46 -27.49
CA GLU A 273 11.51 -25.51 -28.50
C GLU A 273 12.91 -26.15 -28.57
N ASN A 274 12.94 -27.49 -28.60
CA ASN A 274 14.16 -28.32 -28.67
C ASN A 274 15.12 -28.18 -27.47
N GLU A 275 14.68 -27.57 -26.36
CA GLU A 275 15.46 -27.48 -25.13
C GLU A 275 14.64 -28.03 -23.96
N ASN A 276 15.31 -28.70 -23.00
CA ASN A 276 14.68 -29.15 -21.77
C ASN A 276 15.54 -28.76 -20.56
N PHE A 277 14.99 -27.92 -19.67
CA PHE A 277 15.67 -27.47 -18.46
C PHE A 277 14.66 -27.10 -17.38
N SER A 278 15.16 -26.79 -16.17
CA SER A 278 14.33 -26.46 -15.02
C SER A 278 13.41 -25.27 -15.32
N GLY A 279 12.09 -25.51 -15.33
CA GLY A 279 11.10 -24.50 -15.72
C GLY A 279 10.07 -24.98 -16.72
N ASN A 280 10.46 -25.88 -17.64
CA ASN A 280 9.64 -26.29 -18.79
C ASN A 280 8.36 -27.07 -18.42
N GLU A 281 8.31 -27.61 -17.21
CA GLU A 281 7.20 -28.43 -16.70
C GLU A 281 6.46 -27.74 -15.53
N LEU A 282 6.79 -26.48 -15.24
CA LEU A 282 6.12 -25.74 -14.19
C LEU A 282 4.79 -25.21 -14.71
N ALA A 283 3.69 -25.68 -14.13
CA ALA A 283 2.36 -25.15 -14.43
C ALA A 283 2.20 -23.73 -13.88
N TYR A 284 1.66 -22.86 -14.73
CA TYR A 284 1.24 -21.50 -14.44
C TYR A 284 -0.25 -21.35 -14.74
N ASN A 285 -0.89 -20.34 -14.15
CA ASN A 285 -2.32 -20.12 -14.31
C ASN A 285 -2.64 -18.60 -14.31
N LEU A 286 -3.69 -18.21 -15.03
CA LEU A 286 -4.25 -16.85 -15.00
C LEU A 286 -5.66 -16.91 -14.43
N VAL A 287 -6.03 -15.98 -13.56
CA VAL A 287 -7.38 -15.90 -12.98
C VAL A 287 -8.00 -14.54 -13.24
N SER A 288 -9.34 -14.51 -13.37
CA SER A 288 -10.12 -13.27 -13.41
C SER A 288 -10.60 -12.88 -12.00
N SER A 289 -10.81 -11.58 -11.79
CA SER A 289 -11.49 -11.07 -10.61
C SER A 289 -13.01 -11.18 -10.66
N ASP A 290 -13.57 -11.48 -11.83
CA ASP A 290 -15.00 -11.45 -12.04
C ASP A 290 -15.73 -12.46 -11.15
N ASN A 291 -16.81 -12.01 -10.51
CA ASN A 291 -17.67 -12.81 -9.64
C ASN A 291 -16.98 -13.38 -8.38
N THR A 292 -15.84 -12.80 -7.96
CA THR A 292 -15.14 -13.19 -6.73
C THR A 292 -15.70 -12.46 -5.51
N ALA A 293 -16.21 -11.24 -5.68
CA ALA A 293 -16.74 -10.43 -4.59
C ALA A 293 -17.94 -11.08 -3.88
N ILE A 294 -18.82 -11.73 -4.64
CA ILE A 294 -20.01 -12.41 -4.08
C ILE A 294 -19.65 -13.69 -3.30
N GLN A 295 -18.41 -14.17 -3.42
CA GLN A 295 -17.90 -15.35 -2.71
C GLN A 295 -17.26 -14.99 -1.37
N VAL A 296 -17.07 -13.69 -1.08
CA VAL A 296 -16.54 -13.21 0.19
C VAL A 296 -17.62 -13.36 1.27
N ASP A 297 -17.28 -14.02 2.37
CA ASP A 297 -18.15 -14.23 3.54
C ASP A 297 -17.56 -13.59 4.82
N ASP A 298 -18.36 -13.56 5.89
CA ASP A 298 -17.98 -12.98 7.19
C ASP A 298 -17.31 -13.97 8.16
N SER A 299 -17.09 -15.23 7.76
CA SER A 299 -16.66 -16.31 8.66
C SER A 299 -15.28 -16.08 9.28
N LYS A 300 -14.43 -15.30 8.58
CA LYS A 300 -13.05 -15.00 8.97
C LYS A 300 -12.88 -13.61 9.57
N LEU A 301 -13.92 -12.77 9.58
CA LEU A 301 -13.81 -11.41 10.10
C LEU A 301 -13.55 -11.42 11.62
N PRO A 302 -12.65 -10.55 12.11
CA PRO A 302 -12.36 -10.49 13.53
C PRO A 302 -13.54 -9.86 14.29
N LYS A 303 -13.73 -10.30 15.53
CA LYS A 303 -14.65 -9.66 16.48
C LYS A 303 -13.90 -8.56 17.23
N ARG A 304 -14.54 -7.41 17.42
CA ARG A 304 -13.92 -6.25 18.07
C ARG A 304 -14.76 -5.64 19.19
N ASP A 305 -14.06 -5.17 20.23
CA ASP A 305 -14.66 -4.40 21.32
C ASP A 305 -14.93 -2.92 20.93
N SER A 306 -15.47 -2.15 21.87
CA SER A 306 -15.81 -0.73 21.70
C SER A 306 -14.60 0.19 21.50
N PHE A 307 -13.39 -0.31 21.72
CA PHE A 307 -12.13 0.38 21.44
C PHE A 307 -11.55 0.01 20.07
N GLY A 308 -12.14 -0.98 19.39
CA GLY A 308 -11.68 -1.52 18.12
C GLY A 308 -10.62 -2.62 18.25
N ARG A 309 -10.39 -3.14 19.47
CA ARG A 309 -9.41 -4.21 19.73
C ARG A 309 -10.04 -5.57 19.45
N ASN A 310 -9.23 -6.53 19.01
CA ASN A 310 -9.71 -7.90 18.79
C ASN A 310 -10.11 -8.57 20.10
N ILE A 311 -11.19 -9.34 20.04
CA ILE A 311 -11.65 -10.17 21.16
C ILE A 311 -11.87 -11.61 20.71
N THR A 312 -11.54 -12.55 21.60
CA THR A 312 -11.81 -13.99 21.41
C THR A 312 -13.03 -14.44 22.22
N THR A 313 -13.44 -13.66 23.21
CA THR A 313 -14.59 -13.94 24.06
C THR A 313 -15.89 -13.48 23.41
N ASN A 314 -16.95 -14.26 23.58
CA ASN A 314 -18.28 -13.87 23.13
C ASN A 314 -18.88 -12.85 24.11
N LEU A 315 -18.59 -11.56 23.88
CA LEU A 315 -19.28 -10.47 24.54
C LEU A 315 -20.74 -10.39 24.05
N GLY A 316 -21.62 -9.82 24.87
CA GLY A 316 -23.03 -9.61 24.49
C GLY A 316 -23.22 -8.64 23.32
N GLN A 317 -22.25 -7.75 23.07
CA GLN A 317 -22.22 -6.79 21.98
C GLN A 317 -20.79 -6.66 21.46
N TYR A 318 -20.61 -6.66 20.14
CA TYR A 318 -19.30 -6.53 19.49
C TYR A 318 -19.45 -6.12 18.02
N CYS A 319 -18.35 -5.66 17.42
CA CYS A 319 -18.26 -5.30 16.00
C CYS A 319 -17.69 -6.46 15.17
N ILE A 320 -18.23 -6.73 13.98
CA ILE A 320 -17.66 -7.61 12.94
C ILE A 320 -17.76 -6.88 11.59
N GLY A 321 -16.60 -6.61 10.98
CA GLY A 321 -16.54 -5.73 9.81
C GLY A 321 -17.19 -4.38 10.14
N SER A 322 -18.06 -3.90 9.26
CA SER A 322 -18.85 -2.67 9.47
C SER A 322 -20.15 -2.86 10.27
N ASN A 323 -20.40 -4.02 10.86
CA ASN A 323 -21.67 -4.35 11.52
C ASN A 323 -21.51 -4.51 13.04
N ILE A 324 -22.55 -4.13 13.80
CA ILE A 324 -22.63 -4.37 15.24
C ILE A 324 -23.58 -5.53 15.51
N VAL A 325 -23.10 -6.53 16.27
CA VAL A 325 -23.96 -7.58 16.83
C VAL A 325 -24.62 -7.05 18.10
N ASN A 326 -25.94 -7.19 18.18
CA ASN A 326 -26.80 -6.63 19.23
C ASN A 326 -26.64 -5.10 19.37
N PRO A 327 -26.93 -4.33 18.31
CA PRO A 327 -26.79 -2.88 18.32
C PRO A 327 -27.75 -2.22 19.31
N ASP A 328 -27.29 -1.13 19.93
CA ASP A 328 -28.10 -0.34 20.86
C ASP A 328 -29.38 0.18 20.21
N LYS A 329 -30.45 0.28 21.00
CA LYS A 329 -31.75 0.79 20.52
C LYS A 329 -31.60 2.14 19.82
N SER A 330 -30.77 3.06 20.31
CA SER A 330 -30.54 4.38 19.70
C SER A 330 -30.08 4.33 18.24
N SER A 331 -29.48 3.23 17.79
CA SER A 331 -29.05 3.02 16.40
C SER A 331 -30.05 2.23 15.56
N GLN A 332 -30.97 1.52 16.21
CA GLN A 332 -32.02 0.76 15.54
C GLN A 332 -33.01 1.71 14.88
N ARG A 333 -33.45 1.34 13.67
CA ARG A 333 -34.19 2.23 12.76
C ARG A 333 -35.38 2.93 13.42
N TYR A 334 -36.19 2.21 14.19
CA TYR A 334 -37.43 2.71 14.79
C TYR A 334 -37.22 3.58 16.04
N PHE A 335 -36.04 3.52 16.64
CA PHE A 335 -35.70 4.24 17.86
C PHE A 335 -34.63 5.32 17.63
N CYS A 336 -34.00 5.31 16.45
CA CYS A 336 -32.97 6.26 16.08
C CYS A 336 -33.57 7.65 15.82
N HIS A 337 -33.15 8.63 16.63
CA HIS A 337 -33.54 10.03 16.46
C HIS A 337 -33.05 10.64 15.13
N LEU A 338 -32.03 10.05 14.52
CA LEU A 338 -31.50 10.46 13.21
C LEU A 338 -32.19 9.78 12.03
N SER A 339 -33.13 8.86 12.27
CA SER A 339 -33.78 8.05 11.23
C SER A 339 -34.27 8.89 10.05
N SER A 340 -34.98 10.00 10.31
CA SER A 340 -35.49 10.91 9.26
C SER A 340 -34.43 11.45 8.29
N MET A 341 -33.15 11.44 8.67
CA MET A 341 -32.05 11.89 7.81
C MET A 341 -31.54 10.80 6.86
N PHE A 342 -31.65 9.53 7.25
CA PHE A 342 -31.28 8.36 6.45
C PHE A 342 -32.47 7.85 5.62
N ILE A 343 -33.67 7.97 6.19
CA ILE A 343 -34.94 7.57 5.60
C ILE A 343 -35.87 8.79 5.46
N SER A 344 -35.50 9.72 4.58
CA SER A 344 -36.30 10.92 4.30
C SER A 344 -37.72 10.60 3.82
N THR A 345 -38.73 11.24 4.40
CA THR A 345 -40.12 11.13 3.94
C THR A 345 -40.47 12.11 2.82
N LYS A 346 -39.48 12.89 2.34
CA LYS A 346 -39.66 13.78 1.20
C LYS A 346 -39.54 12.98 -0.09
N LYS A 347 -40.61 12.98 -0.89
CA LYS A 347 -40.68 12.24 -2.14
C LYS A 347 -39.61 12.66 -3.14
N GLU A 348 -39.13 11.69 -3.91
CA GLU A 348 -38.27 11.90 -5.07
C GLU A 348 -38.84 11.09 -6.22
N VAL A 349 -39.05 11.76 -7.36
CA VAL A 349 -39.61 11.15 -8.58
C VAL A 349 -38.63 11.43 -9.70
N ALA A 350 -38.25 10.40 -10.45
CA ALA A 350 -37.42 10.54 -11.64
C ALA A 350 -38.29 10.47 -12.89
N ALA A 351 -38.03 11.36 -13.85
CA ALA A 351 -38.65 11.29 -15.18
C ALA A 351 -37.97 10.26 -16.08
N ASN A 352 -36.65 10.08 -15.94
CA ASN A 352 -35.83 9.10 -16.65
C ASN A 352 -34.70 8.58 -15.74
N ILE A 353 -34.40 7.29 -15.82
CA ILE A 353 -33.27 6.67 -15.12
C ILE A 353 -32.09 6.60 -16.09
N SER A 354 -30.98 7.26 -15.75
CA SER A 354 -29.74 7.13 -16.51
C SER A 354 -28.99 5.86 -16.12
N SER A 355 -28.36 5.20 -17.09
CA SER A 355 -27.38 4.16 -16.79
C SER A 355 -26.04 4.79 -16.41
N ALA A 356 -25.40 4.29 -15.36
CA ALA A 356 -24.06 4.70 -14.97
C ALA A 356 -23.01 3.93 -15.78
N THR A 357 -21.86 4.53 -16.03
CA THR A 357 -20.73 3.86 -16.67
C THR A 357 -19.66 3.56 -15.64
N LEU A 358 -19.30 2.28 -15.49
CA LEU A 358 -18.15 1.89 -14.68
C LEU A 358 -16.85 2.25 -15.43
N ASN A 359 -15.92 2.91 -14.76
CA ASN A 359 -14.59 3.16 -15.29
C ASN A 359 -13.59 2.23 -14.59
N ASN A 360 -12.87 1.43 -15.37
CA ASN A 360 -11.93 0.43 -14.86
C ASN A 360 -10.53 1.02 -14.59
N HIS A 361 -10.48 2.11 -13.82
CA HIS A 361 -9.21 2.65 -13.35
C HIS A 361 -8.56 1.74 -12.30
N THR A 362 -7.28 1.95 -12.05
CA THR A 362 -6.43 1.23 -11.09
C THR A 362 -6.99 1.14 -9.67
N GLY A 363 -7.76 2.11 -9.17
CA GLY A 363 -8.39 2.02 -7.85
C GLY A 363 -9.50 0.97 -7.80
N ASN A 364 -10.35 0.91 -8.83
CA ASN A 364 -11.31 -0.18 -8.99
C ASN A 364 -10.60 -1.52 -9.24
N LYS A 365 -9.54 -1.56 -10.07
CA LYS A 365 -8.76 -2.80 -10.29
C LYS A 365 -8.08 -3.31 -9.01
N LEU A 366 -7.54 -2.44 -8.18
CA LEU A 366 -7.02 -2.82 -6.87
C LEU A 366 -8.13 -3.45 -6.02
N CYS A 367 -9.32 -2.84 -5.97
CA CYS A 367 -10.48 -3.42 -5.28
C CYS A 367 -10.88 -4.80 -5.83
N ASN A 368 -10.85 -4.98 -7.15
CA ASN A 368 -11.11 -6.26 -7.82
C ASN A 368 -10.09 -7.33 -7.39
N PHE A 369 -8.80 -6.99 -7.37
CA PHE A 369 -7.74 -7.88 -6.92
C PHE A 369 -7.92 -8.30 -5.45
N LEU A 370 -8.29 -7.35 -4.60
CA LEU A 370 -8.55 -7.60 -3.19
C LEU A 370 -9.70 -8.61 -3.02
N SER A 371 -10.76 -8.50 -3.84
CA SER A 371 -11.89 -9.46 -3.85
C SER A 371 -11.47 -10.88 -4.19
N ILE A 372 -10.53 -11.08 -5.14
CA ILE A 372 -9.96 -12.42 -5.41
C ILE A 372 -9.26 -12.99 -4.17
N LYS A 373 -8.49 -12.15 -3.48
CA LYS A 373 -7.71 -12.60 -2.32
C LYS A 373 -8.60 -12.90 -1.12
N ALA A 374 -9.62 -12.07 -0.86
CA ALA A 374 -10.53 -12.05 0.29
C ALA A 374 -9.86 -11.93 1.67
N LYS A 375 -8.72 -12.58 1.87
CA LYS A 375 -7.82 -12.48 3.00
C LYS A 375 -6.40 -12.29 2.49
N LEU A 376 -5.70 -11.31 3.04
CA LEU A 376 -4.31 -11.01 2.69
C LEU A 376 -3.56 -10.45 3.89
N SER A 377 -2.24 -10.49 3.81
CA SER A 377 -1.34 -9.77 4.71
C SER A 377 -1.18 -8.31 4.27
N THR A 378 -0.73 -7.46 5.19
CA THR A 378 -0.35 -6.07 4.87
C THR A 378 0.71 -6.00 3.77
N GLU A 379 1.67 -6.94 3.73
CA GLU A 379 2.71 -7.00 2.70
C GLU A 379 2.13 -7.31 1.31
N GLU A 380 1.18 -8.25 1.22
CA GLU A 380 0.47 -8.54 -0.02
C GLU A 380 -0.34 -7.32 -0.51
N PHE A 381 -0.98 -6.58 0.41
CA PHE A 381 -1.69 -5.36 0.06
C PHE A 381 -0.73 -4.31 -0.51
N PHE A 382 0.41 -4.07 0.15
CA PHE A 382 1.40 -3.09 -0.31
C PHE A 382 1.98 -3.45 -1.68
N LYS A 383 2.27 -4.74 -1.93
CA LYS A 383 2.72 -5.20 -3.25
C LYS A 383 1.68 -4.95 -4.33
N ALA A 384 0.41 -5.24 -4.06
CA ALA A 384 -0.68 -4.97 -4.99
C ALA A 384 -0.86 -3.48 -5.24
N PHE A 385 -0.84 -2.66 -4.19
CA PHE A 385 -0.91 -1.21 -4.28
C PHE A 385 0.23 -0.65 -5.15
N GLU A 386 1.49 -0.98 -4.85
CA GLU A 386 2.66 -0.51 -5.60
C GLU A 386 2.61 -0.97 -7.06
N PHE A 387 2.13 -2.19 -7.31
CA PHE A 387 1.93 -2.71 -8.65
C PHE A 387 0.98 -1.82 -9.45
N TYR A 388 -0.26 -1.61 -9.00
CA TYR A 388 -1.22 -0.76 -9.72
C TYR A 388 -0.79 0.71 -9.75
N TYR A 389 -0.15 1.20 -8.69
CA TYR A 389 0.39 2.57 -8.62
C TYR A 389 1.40 2.83 -9.74
N SER A 390 2.32 1.88 -9.98
CA SER A 390 3.31 1.97 -11.05
C SER A 390 2.71 1.98 -12.45
N LYS A 391 1.48 1.45 -12.63
CA LYS A 391 0.77 1.45 -13.92
C LYS A 391 0.05 2.75 -14.20
N GLU A 392 -0.44 3.44 -13.17
CA GLU A 392 -1.13 4.72 -13.32
C GLU A 392 -0.16 5.91 -13.32
N PHE A 393 0.92 5.84 -12.54
CA PHE A 393 1.86 6.93 -12.35
C PHE A 393 3.31 6.58 -12.77
N PRO A 394 3.55 6.31 -14.07
CA PRO A 394 4.86 5.86 -14.56
C PRO A 394 5.95 6.95 -14.56
N GLU A 395 5.60 8.23 -14.77
CA GLU A 395 6.56 9.29 -15.13
C GLU A 395 6.97 10.24 -13.99
N GLN A 396 6.31 10.21 -12.82
CA GLN A 396 6.43 11.31 -11.84
C GLN A 396 7.23 11.00 -10.57
N GLN A 397 7.95 9.88 -10.49
CA GLN A 397 8.72 9.53 -9.29
C GLN A 397 9.97 10.41 -9.07
N LEU A 398 10.46 11.11 -10.10
CA LEU A 398 11.70 11.89 -10.03
C LEU A 398 11.54 13.29 -9.41
N ASN A 399 10.36 13.94 -9.53
CA ASN A 399 10.17 15.35 -9.16
C ASN A 399 9.11 15.62 -8.09
N SER A 400 8.59 14.57 -7.44
CA SER A 400 7.49 14.71 -6.50
C SER A 400 7.92 14.36 -5.07
N ASN A 401 7.66 15.29 -4.15
CA ASN A 401 7.96 15.17 -2.72
C ASN A 401 7.01 14.21 -1.98
N PHE A 402 6.23 13.37 -2.66
CA PHE A 402 5.33 12.43 -1.98
C PHE A 402 6.11 11.22 -1.46
N ASN A 403 5.66 10.68 -0.32
CA ASN A 403 6.24 9.50 0.32
C ASN A 403 5.36 8.28 0.04
N LEU A 404 5.85 7.33 -0.77
CA LEU A 404 5.06 6.16 -1.19
C LEU A 404 4.75 5.21 -0.03
N THR A 405 5.65 5.08 0.96
CA THR A 405 5.41 4.34 2.21
C THR A 405 4.22 4.91 2.97
N ARG A 406 4.15 6.24 3.10
CA ARG A 406 3.02 6.92 3.73
C ARG A 406 1.72 6.74 2.93
N LEU A 407 1.80 6.80 1.59
CA LEU A 407 0.64 6.65 0.71
C LEU A 407 0.01 5.25 0.80
N LYS A 408 0.80 4.18 0.69
CA LYS A 408 0.27 2.80 0.73
C LYS A 408 -0.39 2.47 2.08
N ARG A 409 0.17 2.98 3.19
CA ARG A 409 -0.44 2.90 4.52
C ARG A 409 -1.73 3.68 4.65
N ALA A 410 -1.74 4.92 4.14
CA ALA A 410 -2.95 5.74 4.14
C ALA A 410 -4.06 5.08 3.30
N SER A 411 -3.71 4.51 2.14
CA SER A 411 -4.63 3.75 1.29
C SER A 411 -5.26 2.59 2.05
N LEU A 412 -4.46 1.72 2.68
CA LEU A 412 -4.96 0.59 3.47
C LEU A 412 -5.96 1.03 4.56
N ASN A 413 -5.62 2.07 5.32
CA ASN A 413 -6.50 2.61 6.36
C ASN A 413 -7.80 3.18 5.76
N TYR A 414 -7.74 3.82 4.60
CA TYR A 414 -8.96 4.32 3.98
C TYR A 414 -9.84 3.21 3.42
N TYR A 415 -9.27 2.13 2.89
CA TYR A 415 -10.03 0.93 2.51
C TYR A 415 -10.76 0.29 3.72
N ASP A 416 -10.13 0.32 4.90
CA ASP A 416 -10.75 -0.07 6.18
C ASP A 416 -11.92 0.86 6.51
N PHE A 417 -11.69 2.17 6.54
CA PHE A 417 -12.70 3.14 6.99
C PHE A 417 -13.86 3.37 6.02
N ILE A 418 -13.69 3.12 4.71
CA ILE A 418 -14.83 3.13 3.76
C ILE A 418 -15.61 1.81 3.74
N GLY A 419 -15.24 0.84 4.60
CA GLY A 419 -15.97 -0.41 4.82
C GLY A 419 -15.71 -1.51 3.78
N ILE A 420 -14.65 -1.44 2.98
CA ILE A 420 -14.32 -2.50 1.99
C ILE A 420 -13.68 -3.69 2.70
N LEU A 421 -12.80 -3.42 3.67
CA LEU A 421 -12.07 -4.44 4.42
C LEU A 421 -12.05 -4.12 5.91
N ASP A 422 -11.61 -5.09 6.71
CA ASP A 422 -11.27 -4.97 8.11
C ASP A 422 -9.76 -5.16 8.25
N TYR A 423 -9.06 -4.11 8.71
CA TYR A 423 -7.62 -4.13 8.95
C TYR A 423 -7.29 -4.32 10.43
N ASP A 424 -6.51 -5.35 10.73
CA ASP A 424 -5.95 -5.59 12.06
C ASP A 424 -4.50 -5.10 12.16
N TYR A 425 -4.31 -4.00 12.90
CA TYR A 425 -3.00 -3.40 13.15
C TYR A 425 -2.05 -4.29 13.95
N GLU A 426 -2.58 -5.17 14.81
CA GLU A 426 -1.76 -6.04 15.67
C GLU A 426 -1.25 -7.25 14.89
N THR A 427 -2.16 -7.98 14.23
CA THR A 427 -1.79 -9.18 13.48
C THR A 427 -1.36 -8.90 12.04
N LYS A 428 -1.51 -7.65 11.57
CA LYS A 428 -1.24 -7.19 10.20
C LYS A 428 -2.05 -7.94 9.13
N ASN A 429 -3.16 -8.56 9.54
CA ASN A 429 -4.10 -9.23 8.66
C ASN A 429 -5.11 -8.24 8.08
N VAL A 430 -5.47 -8.49 6.84
CA VAL A 430 -6.46 -7.73 6.08
C VAL A 430 -7.51 -8.72 5.60
N ILE A 431 -8.77 -8.50 5.96
CA ILE A 431 -9.88 -9.40 5.62
C ILE A 431 -10.98 -8.56 4.99
N LEU A 432 -11.46 -8.93 3.81
CA LEU A 432 -12.51 -8.17 3.13
C LEU A 432 -13.86 -8.39 3.81
N ASN A 433 -14.66 -7.33 3.86
CA ASN A 433 -16.06 -7.44 4.27
C ASN A 433 -16.88 -8.02 3.11
N PRO A 434 -17.93 -8.82 3.34
CA PRO A 434 -18.84 -9.24 2.28
C PRO A 434 -19.58 -8.02 1.69
N PRO A 435 -20.01 -8.08 0.41
CA PRO A 435 -20.78 -7.00 -0.20
C PRO A 435 -22.06 -6.71 0.59
N GLN A 436 -22.33 -5.44 0.88
CA GLN A 436 -23.50 -5.03 1.66
C GLN A 436 -24.01 -3.64 1.24
N PHE A 437 -25.33 -3.48 1.19
CA PHE A 437 -25.99 -2.17 1.10
C PHE A 437 -26.32 -1.62 2.49
N ILE A 438 -26.06 -0.33 2.68
CA ILE A 438 -26.43 0.43 3.89
C ILE A 438 -27.12 1.74 3.50
N PHE A 439 -28.08 2.21 4.29
CA PHE A 439 -28.64 3.56 4.08
C PHE A 439 -27.59 4.63 4.34
N ILE A 440 -27.58 5.68 3.53
CA ILE A 440 -26.80 6.90 3.77
C ILE A 440 -27.71 8.11 3.86
N PRO A 441 -27.30 9.20 4.54
CA PRO A 441 -28.14 10.38 4.65
C PRO A 441 -28.50 10.98 3.30
N THR A 442 -29.78 11.32 3.13
CA THR A 442 -30.30 11.98 1.93
C THR A 442 -31.43 12.94 2.30
N THR A 443 -31.57 14.02 1.53
CA THR A 443 -32.65 15.00 1.75
C THR A 443 -33.99 14.54 1.20
N ARG A 444 -34.01 13.64 0.21
CA ARG A 444 -35.21 13.14 -0.47
C ARG A 444 -35.04 11.65 -0.80
N GLY A 445 -36.16 10.94 -0.88
CA GLY A 445 -36.22 9.52 -1.22
C GLY A 445 -35.43 8.62 -0.27
N ARG A 446 -34.86 7.57 -0.86
CA ARG A 446 -33.97 6.62 -0.20
C ARG A 446 -32.67 6.55 -1.00
N LYS A 447 -31.55 6.46 -0.28
CA LYS A 447 -30.23 6.28 -0.88
C LYS A 447 -29.45 5.26 -0.09
N VAL A 448 -28.86 4.30 -0.79
CA VAL A 448 -27.98 3.29 -0.21
C VAL A 448 -26.58 3.37 -0.80
N LEU A 449 -25.58 2.99 0.00
CA LEU A 449 -24.19 2.85 -0.37
C LEU A 449 -23.84 1.37 -0.43
N LEU A 450 -23.12 0.95 -1.48
CA LEU A 450 -22.47 -0.35 -1.52
C LEU A 450 -21.13 -0.28 -0.75
N ILE A 451 -21.00 -1.13 0.26
CA ILE A 451 -19.75 -1.37 1.01
C ILE A 451 -19.32 -2.84 0.87
N GLY A 452 -18.13 -3.16 1.36
CA GLY A 452 -17.55 -4.49 1.27
C GLY A 452 -16.94 -4.83 -0.08
N ALA A 453 -16.61 -6.11 -0.25
CA ALA A 453 -15.99 -6.66 -1.45
C ALA A 453 -16.81 -6.31 -2.68
N ARG A 454 -16.10 -5.99 -3.77
CA ARG A 454 -16.71 -5.71 -5.06
C ARG A 454 -15.69 -5.92 -6.16
N ASP A 455 -16.19 -6.41 -7.28
CA ASP A 455 -15.48 -6.57 -8.53
C ASP A 455 -16.28 -5.89 -9.66
N SER A 456 -15.66 -5.74 -10.83
CA SER A 456 -16.33 -5.10 -11.98
C SER A 456 -17.63 -5.82 -12.36
N ALA A 457 -17.65 -7.16 -12.33
CA ALA A 457 -18.82 -7.95 -12.69
C ALA A 457 -20.02 -7.67 -11.76
N LEU A 458 -19.80 -7.56 -10.45
CA LEU A 458 -20.83 -7.21 -9.48
C LEU A 458 -21.37 -5.80 -9.74
N VAL A 459 -20.50 -4.83 -9.97
CA VAL A 459 -20.92 -3.44 -10.20
C VAL A 459 -21.66 -3.29 -11.54
N GLU A 460 -21.24 -3.99 -12.59
CA GLU A 460 -21.96 -4.05 -13.87
C GLU A 460 -23.33 -4.71 -13.71
N THR A 461 -23.41 -5.79 -12.92
CA THR A 461 -24.69 -6.42 -12.58
C THR A 461 -25.61 -5.47 -11.83
N ILE A 462 -25.09 -4.68 -10.89
CA ILE A 462 -25.83 -3.61 -10.18
C ILE A 462 -26.37 -2.57 -11.17
N VAL A 463 -25.51 -2.06 -12.06
CA VAL A 463 -25.88 -1.06 -13.09
C VAL A 463 -26.98 -1.59 -14.02
N ASN A 464 -26.86 -2.83 -14.48
CA ASN A 464 -27.79 -3.43 -15.43
C ASN A 464 -29.13 -3.83 -14.80
N THR A 465 -29.14 -4.16 -13.51
CA THR A 465 -30.34 -4.65 -12.80
C THR A 465 -31.13 -3.51 -12.16
N ALA A 466 -30.48 -2.44 -11.70
CA ALA A 466 -31.14 -1.32 -11.00
C ALA A 466 -32.32 -0.68 -11.77
N PRO A 467 -32.25 -0.44 -13.10
CA PRO A 467 -33.38 0.13 -13.84
C PRO A 467 -34.65 -0.73 -13.80
N LYS A 468 -34.53 -2.07 -13.70
CA LYS A 468 -35.70 -2.98 -13.58
C LYS A 468 -36.51 -2.72 -12.31
N HIS A 469 -35.85 -2.19 -11.28
CA HIS A 469 -36.43 -1.86 -9.97
C HIS A 469 -36.71 -0.37 -9.81
N ASN A 470 -36.61 0.42 -10.88
CA ASN A 470 -36.75 1.88 -10.84
C ASN A 470 -35.72 2.56 -9.92
N LEU A 471 -34.50 2.05 -9.94
CA LEU A 471 -33.38 2.57 -9.17
C LEU A 471 -32.36 3.21 -10.10
N GLN A 472 -31.73 4.30 -9.66
CA GLN A 472 -30.60 4.91 -10.36
C GLN A 472 -29.31 4.63 -9.62
N VAL A 473 -28.33 4.10 -10.33
CA VAL A 473 -26.97 3.93 -9.83
C VAL A 473 -26.19 5.22 -10.07
N GLU A 474 -25.46 5.67 -9.06
CA GLU A 474 -24.49 6.75 -9.18
C GLU A 474 -23.10 6.19 -8.83
N ILE A 475 -22.16 6.34 -9.76
CA ILE A 475 -20.76 5.99 -9.58
C ILE A 475 -19.98 7.31 -9.48
N THR A 476 -19.41 7.59 -8.31
CA THR A 476 -18.72 8.84 -8.01
C THR A 476 -17.25 8.60 -7.75
N ARG A 477 -16.38 9.31 -8.46
CA ARG A 477 -14.93 9.30 -8.20
C ARG A 477 -14.62 9.86 -6.83
N GLN A 478 -13.59 9.30 -6.20
CA GLN A 478 -12.98 9.90 -5.02
C GLN A 478 -12.38 11.28 -5.39
N PHE A 479 -12.20 12.15 -4.40
CA PHE A 479 -11.62 13.48 -4.63
C PHE A 479 -10.25 13.40 -5.31
N VAL A 480 -9.93 14.39 -6.15
CA VAL A 480 -8.64 14.48 -6.85
C VAL A 480 -7.46 14.46 -5.88
N SER A 481 -7.62 15.05 -4.67
CA SER A 481 -6.61 14.99 -3.61
C SER A 481 -6.23 13.56 -3.19
N ASN A 482 -7.11 12.59 -3.46
CA ASN A 482 -6.99 11.19 -3.08
C ASN A 482 -6.63 10.28 -4.26
N GLU A 483 -6.36 10.84 -5.46
CA GLU A 483 -6.07 10.05 -6.68
C GLU A 483 -4.94 9.03 -6.45
N ARG A 484 -3.89 9.43 -5.72
CA ARG A 484 -2.71 8.62 -5.43
C ARG A 484 -2.95 7.52 -4.40
N LEU A 485 -4.12 7.47 -3.77
CA LEU A 485 -4.48 6.46 -2.78
C LEU A 485 -5.12 5.21 -3.42
N LEU A 486 -5.33 5.22 -4.75
CA LEU A 486 -5.93 4.11 -5.50
C LEU A 486 -7.25 3.64 -4.87
N LEU A 487 -8.06 4.57 -4.37
CA LEU A 487 -9.32 4.23 -3.74
C LEU A 487 -10.38 3.95 -4.81
N PRO A 488 -11.30 3.00 -4.57
CA PRO A 488 -12.32 2.64 -5.53
C PRO A 488 -13.47 3.65 -5.56
N ASP A 489 -14.19 3.69 -6.67
CA ASP A 489 -15.31 4.61 -6.90
C ASP A 489 -16.45 4.36 -5.92
N VAL A 490 -17.12 5.41 -5.45
CA VAL A 490 -18.30 5.27 -4.58
C VAL A 490 -19.49 4.82 -5.42
N VAL A 491 -20.11 3.70 -5.07
CA VAL A 491 -21.31 3.18 -5.75
C VAL A 491 -22.50 3.38 -4.83
N THR A 492 -23.41 4.26 -5.23
CA THR A 492 -24.66 4.48 -4.51
C THR A 492 -25.86 4.18 -5.39
N VAL A 493 -26.96 3.80 -4.77
CA VAL A 493 -28.22 3.51 -5.46
C VAL A 493 -29.31 4.37 -4.86
N ARG A 494 -29.95 5.19 -5.71
CA ARG A 494 -31.10 6.02 -5.37
C ARG A 494 -32.39 5.31 -5.74
N ALA A 495 -33.37 5.41 -4.86
CA ALA A 495 -34.72 4.93 -5.13
C ALA A 495 -35.68 6.10 -5.35
N PHE A 496 -36.58 5.92 -6.30
CA PHE A 496 -37.66 6.85 -6.59
C PHE A 496 -39.00 6.22 -6.26
N GLU A 497 -39.91 7.03 -5.73
CA GLU A 497 -41.27 6.60 -5.44
C GLU A 497 -42.06 6.50 -6.75
N GLN A 498 -42.57 5.31 -7.05
CA GLN A 498 -43.49 5.02 -8.14
C GLN A 498 -44.94 4.95 -7.67
N THR A 499 -45.16 4.37 -6.48
CA THR A 499 -46.48 4.13 -5.91
C THR A 499 -46.50 4.50 -4.44
N SER A 500 -47.66 4.89 -3.91
CA SER A 500 -47.80 5.19 -2.49
C SER A 500 -47.47 4.00 -1.56
N THR A 501 -47.35 2.79 -2.12
CA THR A 501 -47.11 1.54 -1.40
C THR A 501 -45.65 1.08 -1.40
N ASP A 502 -44.76 1.71 -2.19
CA ASP A 502 -43.35 1.30 -2.26
C ASP A 502 -42.46 1.85 -1.13
N ASN A 503 -43.07 2.60 -0.19
CA ASN A 503 -42.42 3.21 0.95
C ASN A 503 -41.22 4.07 0.56
N TYR A 504 -41.45 5.01 -0.36
CA TYR A 504 -40.44 5.93 -0.89
C TYR A 504 -39.32 5.19 -1.64
N GLY A 505 -39.66 4.11 -2.34
CA GLY A 505 -38.74 3.26 -3.11
C GLY A 505 -37.95 2.23 -2.29
N GLU A 506 -38.21 2.09 -0.99
CA GLU A 506 -37.48 1.12 -0.15
C GLU A 506 -37.79 -0.34 -0.52
N ASN A 507 -39.04 -0.65 -0.87
CA ASN A 507 -39.41 -2.01 -1.26
C ASN A 507 -38.67 -2.44 -2.54
N CYS A 508 -38.41 -1.49 -3.44
CA CYS A 508 -37.58 -1.70 -4.63
C CYS A 508 -36.12 -2.01 -4.26
N LEU A 509 -35.55 -1.29 -3.28
CA LEU A 509 -34.20 -1.57 -2.78
C LEU A 509 -34.07 -2.97 -2.16
N LYS A 510 -35.09 -3.43 -1.43
CA LYS A 510 -35.12 -4.79 -0.86
C LYS A 510 -35.15 -5.85 -1.96
N ALA A 511 -36.09 -5.74 -2.90
CA ALA A 511 -36.19 -6.67 -4.03
C ALA A 511 -34.92 -6.69 -4.89
N PHE A 512 -34.30 -5.53 -5.10
CA PHE A 512 -33.03 -5.38 -5.80
C PHE A 512 -31.88 -6.09 -5.08
N ALA A 513 -31.74 -5.90 -3.76
CA ALA A 513 -30.71 -6.57 -2.97
C ALA A 513 -30.89 -8.09 -2.95
N ASP A 514 -32.14 -8.57 -2.87
CA ASP A 514 -32.47 -9.99 -2.92
C ASP A 514 -32.13 -10.63 -4.28
N GLU A 515 -32.44 -9.96 -5.40
CA GLU A 515 -32.08 -10.44 -6.76
C GLU A 515 -30.55 -10.57 -6.91
N LEU A 516 -29.79 -9.61 -6.36
CA LEU A 516 -28.33 -9.61 -6.39
C LEU A 516 -27.68 -10.55 -5.36
N ARG A 517 -28.45 -11.06 -4.40
CA ARG A 517 -27.96 -11.80 -3.23
C ARG A 517 -26.94 -11.01 -2.42
N VAL A 518 -27.13 -9.69 -2.33
CA VAL A 518 -26.29 -8.78 -1.54
C VAL A 518 -27.02 -8.42 -0.26
N LYS A 519 -26.32 -8.49 0.89
CA LYS A 519 -26.91 -8.16 2.19
C LYS A 519 -27.42 -6.72 2.20
N PHE A 520 -28.63 -6.49 2.71
CA PHE A 520 -29.14 -5.13 2.93
C PHE A 520 -29.40 -4.89 4.42
N SER A 521 -28.62 -4.00 5.03
CA SER A 521 -28.84 -3.60 6.42
C SER A 521 -29.91 -2.51 6.51
N ASN A 522 -31.13 -2.92 6.87
CA ASN A 522 -32.30 -2.05 6.91
C ASN A 522 -32.97 -1.96 8.30
N ASP A 523 -32.51 -2.74 9.29
CA ASP A 523 -33.04 -2.78 10.66
C ASP A 523 -32.39 -1.73 11.59
N TYR A 524 -31.17 -1.31 11.26
CA TYR A 524 -30.42 -0.28 11.99
C TYR A 524 -29.48 0.46 11.04
N PHE A 525 -28.89 1.56 11.50
CA PHE A 525 -27.92 2.34 10.73
C PHE A 525 -26.49 2.03 11.20
N PRO A 526 -25.67 1.30 10.42
CA PRO A 526 -24.31 0.93 10.82
C PRO A 526 -23.45 2.11 11.26
N GLN A 527 -23.60 3.26 10.63
CA GLN A 527 -22.87 4.49 10.96
C GLN A 527 -23.18 4.97 12.39
N VAL A 528 -24.46 4.96 12.76
CA VAL A 528 -24.92 5.35 14.11
C VAL A 528 -24.56 4.27 15.12
N ALA A 529 -24.71 2.99 14.75
CA ALA A 529 -24.35 1.87 15.61
C ALA A 529 -22.86 1.86 15.96
N LEU A 530 -21.97 2.09 14.99
CA LEU A 530 -20.53 2.22 15.22
C LEU A 530 -20.19 3.40 16.14
N GLN A 531 -20.84 4.55 15.93
CA GLN A 531 -20.69 5.72 16.81
C GLN A 531 -21.14 5.41 18.24
N ASP A 532 -22.33 4.84 18.41
CA ASP A 532 -22.91 4.53 19.72
C ASP A 532 -22.10 3.48 20.46
N PHE A 533 -21.72 2.40 19.76
CA PHE A 533 -20.90 1.31 20.28
C PHE A 533 -19.49 1.75 20.67
N SER A 534 -18.87 2.68 19.93
CA SER A 534 -17.53 3.14 20.23
C SER A 534 -17.46 3.77 21.62
N ALA A 535 -16.41 3.48 22.39
CA ALA A 535 -16.22 4.05 23.71
C ALA A 535 -16.13 5.58 23.67
N ASN A 536 -16.23 6.24 24.83
CA ASN A 536 -15.86 7.65 24.96
C ASN A 536 -14.49 7.79 25.63
N ILE A 537 -13.93 8.99 25.56
CA ILE A 537 -12.60 9.33 26.07
C ILE A 537 -12.47 9.08 27.58
N VAL A 538 -13.54 9.26 28.36
CA VAL A 538 -13.54 9.03 29.81
C VAL A 538 -13.46 7.54 30.11
N ASP A 539 -14.24 6.73 29.40
CA ASP A 539 -14.19 5.27 29.53
C ASP A 539 -12.84 4.74 29.07
N TYR A 540 -12.27 5.30 28.00
CA TYR A 540 -10.92 4.95 27.57
C TYR A 540 -9.87 5.25 28.64
N GLU A 541 -9.89 6.46 29.24
CA GLU A 541 -8.98 6.84 30.34
C GLU A 541 -9.05 5.85 31.53
N ARG A 542 -10.23 5.30 31.83
CA ARG A 542 -10.41 4.29 32.90
C ARG A 542 -9.77 2.94 32.57
N THR A 543 -9.51 2.64 31.30
CA THR A 543 -8.85 1.40 30.88
C THR A 543 -7.32 1.48 30.89
N LEU A 544 -6.75 2.65 31.13
CA LEU A 544 -5.31 2.85 31.11
C LEU A 544 -4.62 2.00 32.17
N GLN A 545 -3.72 1.13 31.72
CA GLN A 545 -2.92 0.29 32.59
C GLN A 545 -1.57 0.97 32.83
N GLN A 546 -1.22 1.16 34.10
CA GLN A 546 0.08 1.66 34.49
C GLN A 546 1.16 0.64 34.08
N THR A 547 2.25 1.11 33.49
CA THR A 547 3.39 0.28 33.12
C THR A 547 4.58 0.56 34.03
N ASN A 548 5.34 -0.49 34.36
CA ASN A 548 6.56 -0.40 35.16
C ASN A 548 7.82 -0.19 34.30
N GLU A 549 7.65 -0.05 32.98
CA GLU A 549 8.76 0.04 32.04
C GLU A 549 9.43 1.41 32.08
N ASN A 550 10.76 1.40 32.16
CA ASN A 550 11.58 2.59 31.99
C ASN A 550 11.45 3.14 30.56
N ASP A 551 11.71 4.44 30.46
CA ASP A 551 11.93 5.16 29.21
C ASP A 551 12.98 4.44 28.34
N TYR A 552 12.79 4.41 27.02
CA TYR A 552 13.70 3.70 26.13
C TYR A 552 15.00 4.46 25.86
N ASP A 553 15.21 5.66 26.40
CA ASP A 553 16.43 6.51 26.30
C ASP A 553 16.92 6.84 24.87
N TRP A 554 16.33 6.26 23.81
CA TRP A 554 16.67 6.50 22.42
C TRP A 554 15.44 6.74 21.54
N ALA A 555 15.56 7.74 20.64
CA ALA A 555 14.64 8.05 19.54
C ALA A 555 13.13 8.04 19.86
N ARG A 556 12.71 8.98 20.73
CA ARG A 556 11.30 9.23 21.00
C ARG A 556 10.77 10.41 20.19
N TYR A 557 9.45 10.43 20.08
CA TYR A 557 8.72 11.61 19.65
C TYR A 557 7.74 12.05 20.73
N ILE A 558 7.63 13.36 20.94
CA ILE A 558 6.70 13.96 21.89
C ILE A 558 5.62 14.67 21.12
N PHE A 559 4.36 14.41 21.47
CA PHE A 559 3.22 15.08 20.85
C PHE A 559 3.13 16.53 21.31
N ASN A 560 3.12 17.46 20.36
CA ASN A 560 2.95 18.88 20.63
C ASN A 560 1.48 19.29 20.33
N PRO A 561 0.71 19.74 21.35
CA PRO A 561 -0.70 20.10 21.18
C PRO A 561 -0.90 21.44 20.44
N GLU A 562 0.13 22.25 20.20
CA GLU A 562 0.04 23.47 19.36
C GLU A 562 0.13 23.13 17.87
N THR A 563 1.12 22.31 17.52
CA THR A 563 1.43 21.93 16.13
C THR A 563 0.68 20.67 15.69
N LEU A 564 0.13 19.91 16.64
CA LEU A 564 -0.57 18.62 16.46
C LEU A 564 0.31 17.49 15.95
N ILE A 565 1.62 17.68 15.86
CA ILE A 565 2.57 16.66 15.38
C ILE A 565 3.35 16.04 16.53
N PHE A 566 3.89 14.85 16.25
CA PHE A 566 4.90 14.20 17.07
C PHE A 566 6.27 14.73 16.65
N GLU A 567 6.92 15.50 17.52
CA GLU A 567 8.22 16.15 17.28
C GLU A 567 9.35 15.26 17.82
N LYS A 568 10.45 15.17 17.07
CA LYS A 568 11.62 14.37 17.48
C LYS A 568 12.20 14.95 18.78
N SER A 569 12.43 14.09 19.76
CA SER A 569 13.14 14.43 20.99
C SER A 569 14.33 13.48 21.14
N GLU A 570 15.53 14.06 21.01
CA GLU A 570 16.81 13.37 21.21
C GLU A 570 17.40 13.64 22.60
N THR A 571 16.76 14.49 23.40
CA THR A 571 17.20 14.77 24.76
C THR A 571 16.90 13.57 25.65
N PRO A 572 17.76 13.24 26.62
CA PRO A 572 17.50 12.16 27.59
C PRO A 572 16.39 12.52 28.59
N ILE A 573 16.08 13.81 28.76
CA ILE A 573 15.07 14.30 29.71
C ILE A 573 13.88 14.91 28.95
N PHE A 574 12.67 14.68 29.47
CA PHE A 574 11.42 15.27 29.01
C PHE A 574 10.46 15.46 30.21
N ASP A 575 9.36 16.18 30.00
CA ASP A 575 8.36 16.43 31.05
C ASP A 575 7.49 15.19 31.33
N LYS A 576 7.67 14.59 32.51
CA LYS A 576 6.88 13.44 32.98
C LYS A 576 5.61 13.82 33.74
N SER A 577 5.34 15.11 33.92
CA SER A 577 4.09 15.59 34.53
C SER A 577 2.90 15.34 33.61
N PHE A 578 3.05 15.64 32.31
CA PHE A 578 2.14 15.22 31.25
C PHE A 578 2.84 15.20 29.89
N SER A 579 2.99 14.02 29.28
CA SER A 579 3.55 13.89 27.92
C SER A 579 2.99 12.66 27.20
N LEU A 580 2.52 12.85 25.97
CA LEU A 580 2.20 11.74 25.07
C LEU A 580 3.42 11.44 24.19
N ILE A 581 3.92 10.22 24.26
CA ILE A 581 5.16 9.79 23.63
C ILE A 581 4.89 8.67 22.64
N LYS A 582 5.57 8.75 21.50
CA LYS A 582 5.69 7.69 20.51
C LYS A 582 7.14 7.18 20.51
N TYR A 583 7.33 5.91 20.79
CA TYR A 583 8.57 5.18 20.57
C TYR A 583 8.47 4.40 19.26
N LYS A 584 9.44 4.58 18.38
CA LYS A 584 9.51 3.86 17.11
C LYS A 584 10.51 2.71 17.27
N LEU A 585 10.02 1.53 17.63
CA LEU A 585 10.87 0.36 17.80
C LEU A 585 11.40 -0.10 16.44
N ASN A 586 10.52 -0.33 15.47
CA ASN A 586 10.89 -0.55 14.07
C ASN A 586 9.86 0.12 13.15
N GLU A 587 9.93 -0.14 11.84
CA GLU A 587 9.07 0.55 10.88
C GLU A 587 7.58 0.18 11.00
N TYR A 588 7.28 -0.96 11.62
CA TYR A 588 5.92 -1.44 11.83
C TYR A 588 5.49 -1.47 13.29
N THR A 589 6.44 -1.42 14.22
CA THR A 589 6.19 -1.54 15.66
C THR A 589 6.42 -0.19 16.33
N HIS A 590 5.32 0.42 16.72
CA HIS A 590 5.31 1.64 17.51
C HIS A 590 4.72 1.35 18.87
N GLN A 591 5.31 1.91 19.91
CA GLN A 591 4.72 1.94 21.23
C GLN A 591 4.34 3.37 21.58
N PHE A 592 3.16 3.54 22.13
CA PHE A 592 2.68 4.84 22.57
C PHE A 592 2.48 4.79 24.08
N LYS A 593 3.05 5.78 24.77
CA LYS A 593 2.97 5.91 26.22
C LYS A 593 2.44 7.28 26.58
N LEU A 594 1.56 7.34 27.57
CA LEU A 594 1.16 8.57 28.22
C LEU A 594 1.86 8.66 29.57
N TRP A 595 2.66 9.69 29.77
CA TRP A 595 3.16 10.07 31.08
C TRP A 595 2.18 11.04 31.72
N LYS A 596 1.80 10.76 32.95
CA LYS A 596 0.93 11.61 33.77
C LYS A 596 1.29 11.42 35.24
N ASP A 597 1.52 12.52 35.96
CA ASP A 597 1.86 12.49 37.39
C ASP A 597 3.07 11.58 37.70
N ASN A 598 4.11 11.61 36.84
CA ASN A 598 5.29 10.75 36.89
C ASN A 598 5.04 9.24 36.75
N LYS A 599 3.83 8.85 36.31
CA LYS A 599 3.48 7.47 35.99
C LYS A 599 3.33 7.30 34.49
N SER A 600 3.74 6.13 33.99
CA SER A 600 3.63 5.75 32.59
C SER A 600 2.43 4.84 32.39
N TYR A 601 1.69 5.07 31.29
CA TYR A 601 0.53 4.29 30.90
C TYR A 601 0.65 3.89 29.43
N GLN A 602 0.31 2.64 29.11
CA GLN A 602 0.19 2.22 27.70
C GLN A 602 -1.07 2.84 27.11
N ILE A 603 -0.95 3.38 25.88
CA ILE A 603 -2.06 4.09 25.24
C ILE A 603 -2.13 3.80 23.74
N ASP A 604 -3.32 3.90 23.15
CA ASP A 604 -3.51 3.97 21.70
C ASP A 604 -3.16 5.38 21.20
N MET A 605 -2.53 5.46 20.03
CA MET A 605 -2.09 6.74 19.47
C MET A 605 -3.23 7.72 19.26
N ASN A 606 -4.33 7.27 18.65
CA ASN A 606 -5.41 8.15 18.24
C ASN A 606 -6.17 8.64 19.47
N TRP A 607 -6.48 7.74 20.41
CA TRP A 607 -7.05 8.11 21.71
C TRP A 607 -6.14 9.06 22.50
N GLY A 608 -4.84 8.78 22.54
CA GLY A 608 -3.86 9.59 23.26
C GLY A 608 -3.80 11.03 22.77
N ARG A 609 -3.89 11.27 21.46
CA ARG A 609 -3.92 12.63 20.90
C ARG A 609 -5.11 13.44 21.42
N PHE A 610 -6.31 12.85 21.45
CA PHE A 610 -7.50 13.54 21.99
C PHE A 610 -7.44 13.74 23.51
N ILE A 611 -6.81 12.81 24.25
CA ILE A 611 -6.54 13.00 25.69
C ILE A 611 -5.59 14.19 25.92
N ALA A 612 -4.54 14.32 25.10
CA ALA A 612 -3.62 15.46 25.16
C ALA A 612 -4.33 16.79 24.84
N LEU A 613 -5.18 16.83 23.81
CA LEU A 613 -5.97 18.03 23.51
C LEU A 613 -6.95 18.40 24.63
N LYS A 614 -7.63 17.40 25.21
CA LYS A 614 -8.52 17.60 26.37
C LYS A 614 -7.76 18.16 27.57
N HIS A 615 -6.57 17.62 27.87
CA HIS A 615 -5.71 18.11 28.95
C HIS A 615 -5.29 19.58 28.73
N CYS A 616 -4.96 19.95 27.49
CA CYS A 616 -4.60 21.32 27.13
C CYS A 616 -5.80 22.24 26.84
N ASN A 617 -7.04 21.76 27.03
CA ASN A 617 -8.29 22.47 26.72
C ASN A 617 -8.35 23.05 25.28
N LYS A 618 -8.01 22.22 24.29
CA LYS A 618 -7.99 22.62 22.87
C LYS A 618 -9.03 21.92 22.04
N ASN A 619 -9.70 22.71 21.20
CA ASN A 619 -10.64 22.25 20.20
C ASN A 619 -10.08 22.52 18.80
N VAL A 620 -10.05 21.49 17.95
CA VAL A 620 -9.42 21.59 16.62
C VAL A 620 -10.32 21.15 15.46
N ILE A 621 -11.52 20.66 15.77
CA ILE A 621 -12.50 20.18 14.79
C ILE A 621 -13.32 21.36 14.28
N LEU A 622 -13.43 21.50 12.97
CA LEU A 622 -14.27 22.52 12.33
C LEU A 622 -15.56 21.88 11.81
N PHE A 623 -16.67 22.59 11.91
CA PHE A 623 -17.96 22.14 11.39
C PHE A 623 -18.64 23.23 10.57
N ASP A 624 -19.02 22.88 9.34
CA ASP A 624 -19.88 23.71 8.50
C ASP A 624 -21.30 23.13 8.52
N SER A 625 -22.17 23.76 9.30
CA SER A 625 -23.57 23.37 9.44
C SER A 625 -24.38 23.58 8.16
N THR A 626 -23.96 24.50 7.29
CA THR A 626 -24.67 24.84 6.05
C THR A 626 -24.38 23.81 4.97
N SER A 627 -23.10 23.48 4.77
CA SER A 627 -22.69 22.48 3.78
C SER A 627 -22.67 21.05 4.31
N LYS A 628 -22.92 20.85 5.62
CA LYS A 628 -22.88 19.55 6.31
C LYS A 628 -21.52 18.88 6.17
N LYS A 629 -20.46 19.65 6.43
CA LYS A 629 -19.06 19.19 6.34
C LYS A 629 -18.36 19.30 7.66
N VAL A 630 -17.46 18.37 7.93
CA VAL A 630 -16.56 18.41 9.08
C VAL A 630 -15.13 18.45 8.58
N ALA A 631 -14.31 19.34 9.11
CA ALA A 631 -12.88 19.35 8.85
C ALA A 631 -12.10 18.91 10.09
N ILE A 632 -11.25 17.90 9.93
CA ILE A 632 -10.40 17.34 10.97
C ILE A 632 -8.93 17.57 10.55
N PRO A 633 -8.06 18.13 11.41
CA PRO A 633 -6.64 18.26 11.06
C PRO A 633 -6.05 16.92 10.64
N ILE A 634 -5.21 16.90 9.59
CA ILE A 634 -4.66 15.64 9.06
C ILE A 634 -3.81 14.89 10.09
N GLU A 635 -3.24 15.62 11.05
CA GLU A 635 -2.44 15.11 12.16
C GLU A 635 -3.27 14.49 13.29
N MET A 636 -4.61 14.64 13.24
CA MET A 636 -5.57 14.19 14.26
C MET A 636 -6.53 13.11 13.73
N PRO A 637 -6.04 11.94 13.25
CA PRO A 637 -6.90 10.84 12.84
C PRO A 637 -7.79 10.36 13.99
N LEU A 638 -9.03 10.00 13.68
CA LEU A 638 -9.98 9.48 14.67
C LEU A 638 -9.65 8.03 15.04
N PRO A 639 -10.06 7.57 16.24
CA PRO A 639 -10.10 6.14 16.54
C PRO A 639 -10.85 5.35 15.46
N ARG A 640 -10.42 4.10 15.22
CA ARG A 640 -10.85 3.28 14.07
C ARG A 640 -12.37 3.29 13.83
N LEU A 641 -13.15 2.85 14.81
CA LEU A 641 -14.62 2.74 14.69
C LEU A 641 -15.29 4.09 14.38
N MET A 642 -14.72 5.19 14.90
CA MET A 642 -15.22 6.54 14.64
C MET A 642 -14.86 7.03 13.24
N SER A 643 -13.65 6.69 12.75
CA SER A 643 -13.24 6.96 11.35
C SER A 643 -14.16 6.26 10.36
N GLU A 644 -14.50 5.01 10.64
CA GLU A 644 -15.43 4.23 9.80
C GLU A 644 -16.85 4.82 9.88
N ALA A 645 -17.36 5.08 11.08
CA ALA A 645 -18.70 5.64 11.28
C ALA A 645 -18.94 6.92 10.47
N ILE A 646 -17.97 7.85 10.44
CA ILE A 646 -18.11 9.12 9.69
C ILE A 646 -17.94 8.94 8.18
N MET A 647 -17.06 8.05 7.72
CA MET A 647 -16.81 7.83 6.28
C MET A 647 -17.96 7.08 5.61
N LEU A 648 -18.61 6.17 6.33
CA LEU A 648 -19.80 5.47 5.86
C LEU A 648 -21.04 6.36 5.66
N LEU A 649 -21.00 7.64 6.03
CA LEU A 649 -22.07 8.61 5.71
C LEU A 649 -22.10 9.00 4.23
N SER A 650 -21.01 8.80 3.49
CA SER A 650 -20.94 9.12 2.06
C SER A 650 -20.24 8.04 1.23
N GLY A 651 -19.35 7.24 1.83
CA GLY A 651 -18.43 6.35 1.12
C GLY A 651 -17.23 7.07 0.51
N LEU A 652 -17.17 8.40 0.58
CA LEU A 652 -16.05 9.20 0.12
C LEU A 652 -14.96 9.25 1.20
N ALA A 653 -13.72 9.04 0.78
CA ALA A 653 -12.59 9.46 1.59
C ALA A 653 -12.58 11.00 1.70
N PRO A 654 -12.17 11.57 2.84
CA PRO A 654 -12.22 13.01 3.03
C PRO A 654 -11.33 13.75 2.01
N ASP A 655 -11.79 14.90 1.54
CA ASP A 655 -11.01 15.80 0.71
C ASP A 655 -9.86 16.42 1.52
N PHE A 656 -8.75 16.76 0.87
CA PHE A 656 -7.65 17.44 1.51
C PHE A 656 -7.69 18.93 1.19
N LYS A 657 -7.88 19.76 2.22
CA LYS A 657 -7.91 21.21 2.08
C LYS A 657 -6.93 21.90 3.03
N VAL A 658 -6.40 23.04 2.58
CA VAL A 658 -5.67 23.97 3.44
C VAL A 658 -6.64 25.06 3.91
N ILE A 659 -6.79 25.20 5.22
CA ILE A 659 -7.68 26.17 5.87
C ILE A 659 -6.83 26.93 6.89
N ASP A 660 -6.75 28.25 6.75
CA ASP A 660 -5.91 29.13 7.58
C ASP A 660 -4.45 28.65 7.71
N GLY A 661 -3.87 28.18 6.60
CA GLY A 661 -2.50 27.66 6.58
C GLY A 661 -2.31 26.27 7.20
N LYS A 662 -3.35 25.65 7.75
CA LYS A 662 -3.32 24.28 8.30
C LYS A 662 -4.01 23.29 7.38
N LYS A 663 -3.57 22.03 7.43
CA LYS A 663 -4.03 20.96 6.55
C LYS A 663 -5.16 20.16 7.21
N TYR A 664 -6.28 20.03 6.53
CA TYR A 664 -7.47 19.35 7.02
C TYR A 664 -7.95 18.26 6.06
N ARG A 665 -8.56 17.24 6.65
CA ARG A 665 -9.43 16.24 6.02
C ARG A 665 -10.87 16.72 6.14
N VAL A 666 -11.53 16.97 5.02
CA VAL A 666 -12.91 17.47 4.95
C VAL A 666 -13.85 16.33 4.57
N TYR A 667 -14.74 15.98 5.49
CA TYR A 667 -15.71 14.90 5.36
C TYR A 667 -17.04 15.45 4.86
N GLU A 668 -17.65 14.73 3.91
CA GLU A 668 -18.94 15.09 3.30
C GLU A 668 -20.14 14.42 4.01
N ASN A 669 -21.30 15.04 3.86
CA ASN A 669 -22.59 14.51 4.32
C ASN A 669 -22.66 14.23 5.83
N VAL A 670 -21.95 15.03 6.64
CA VAL A 670 -21.89 14.87 8.10
C VAL A 670 -22.90 15.80 8.77
N ILE A 671 -23.91 15.22 9.41
CA ILE A 671 -25.02 15.97 10.02
C ILE A 671 -24.60 16.56 11.38
N GLY A 672 -25.16 17.70 11.76
CA GLY A 672 -24.82 18.40 13.01
C GLY A 672 -25.00 17.56 14.27
N ILE A 673 -26.11 16.84 14.42
CA ILE A 673 -26.32 15.98 15.60
C ILE A 673 -25.31 14.83 15.63
N PHE A 674 -25.02 14.20 14.49
CA PHE A 674 -23.99 13.16 14.39
C PHE A 674 -22.62 13.71 14.78
N THR A 675 -22.28 14.92 14.32
CA THR A 675 -21.05 15.65 14.65
C THR A 675 -20.94 15.90 16.16
N GLN A 676 -22.00 16.42 16.79
CA GLN A 676 -22.03 16.67 18.23
C GLN A 676 -21.84 15.36 19.03
N ASN A 677 -22.54 14.29 18.65
CA ASN A 677 -22.39 13.00 19.31
C ASN A 677 -20.97 12.45 19.16
N LEU A 678 -20.38 12.51 17.97
CA LEU A 678 -19.04 11.97 17.73
C LEU A 678 -17.98 12.77 18.49
N PHE A 679 -17.91 14.07 18.29
CA PHE A 679 -16.79 14.87 18.77
C PHE A 679 -16.95 15.28 20.21
N ARG A 680 -18.13 15.78 20.60
CA ARG A 680 -18.37 16.29 21.96
C ARG A 680 -18.51 15.16 22.96
N LEU A 681 -19.38 14.18 22.67
CA LEU A 681 -19.67 13.12 23.64
C LEU A 681 -18.58 12.03 23.66
N LYS A 682 -18.00 11.67 22.50
CA LYS A 682 -16.99 10.60 22.48
C LYS A 682 -15.56 11.11 22.65
N LEU A 683 -15.18 12.23 22.04
CA LEU A 683 -13.78 12.69 22.02
C LEU A 683 -13.48 13.92 22.90
N GLY A 684 -14.48 14.50 23.55
CA GLY A 684 -14.31 15.71 24.36
C GLY A 684 -13.89 16.93 23.54
N GLN A 685 -14.27 17.00 22.27
CA GLN A 685 -14.01 18.11 21.36
C GLN A 685 -15.31 18.88 21.12
N THR A 686 -15.26 20.20 21.24
CA THR A 686 -16.36 21.10 20.83
C THR A 686 -16.08 21.58 19.41
N PRO A 687 -16.86 21.14 18.39
CA PRO A 687 -16.66 21.61 17.02
C PRO A 687 -16.80 23.13 16.93
N ILE A 688 -15.92 23.75 16.14
CA ILE A 688 -15.89 25.19 15.89
C ILE A 688 -16.69 25.46 14.61
N ASP A 689 -17.75 26.25 14.70
CA ASP A 689 -18.56 26.62 13.54
C ASP A 689 -17.73 27.46 12.56
N LYS A 690 -17.58 26.96 11.33
CA LYS A 690 -16.81 27.60 10.27
C LYS A 690 -17.27 27.13 8.89
N THR A 691 -17.34 28.05 7.93
CA THR A 691 -17.62 27.73 6.52
C THR A 691 -16.40 27.08 5.85
N LEU A 692 -16.59 25.97 5.13
CA LEU A 692 -15.52 25.06 4.63
C LEU A 692 -15.43 24.89 3.10
#